data_AF-A0A8H4RBZ0-F1
#
_entry.id   AF-A0A8H4RBZ0-F1
#
_cell.length_a   1.000
_cell.length_b   1.000
_cell.length_c   1.000
_cell.angle_alpha   90.00
_cell.angle_beta   90.00
_cell.angle_gamma   90.00
#
_symmetry.space_group_name_H-M   'P 1'
#
loop_
_entity.id
_entity.type
_entity.pdbx_description
1 polymer ?
#
loop_
_entity_poly.entity_id
_entity_poly.type
_entity_poly.pdbx_seq_one_letter_code
_entity_poly.pdbx_strand_id
1 'polypeptide(L)'
;MPNATAESAGRKRKASYLEGAASDEFYAQTSTSGCITNFSENRQTRNLRAYSSLCKRCAQICLDNILSVQHKTAKGHLVATLSAVSTWSIDSYSFCSSMSRTLDLSYLKSSVKPGLLSYSSNPISDLGWNSIDKTLLRLSCSDEWIVPQAAGAKDSIRILEQASIDFDIPKGWISICQDLHTKTCAVKALSCATVPFFKVIDCETRRIVPAPNHPYVVLSYVWGKILPPRSPDMGRLREKLPCTIEDSITVTIRLGFRYLWVDTYCINQQCQEELDAQVPKMDLIYQNAEITIIACAGEGSIPASVLRVPWDVVERIEKYSRLGPNLTNPLDILGGILGILNAFERGTLKLRHYAGVLLLPPDPKMVEFPYHNWTLAMGFFSGLCWKLEKSPSRRDGFPSWSWTGWNVPVAWGNKKDLWKYIRVDEKVQVGVELSDGRIIDLETLYQPQNNPKSGLSSTNFVHISAWTSPMRIFRQNPGRYDDPDIYEAKVKLEDKGYIYWRFKATTNIQYLPNQQAIGIHLAHQSGSDDYFAATGPALLVVGKVGDIVERLGFGWVDQGYYERFDENGDFAVDKDGDRSLWTNPNMFPPLNLVKSWEKNIKLGICDVSKFIACYFARAVPRFRKPRPNLRRLHEYYLHSQLNQLSLEMATVAFPNDSEVVRLPSGVSYSYTYIPAKAHNPTILFLHGFPSSSYDWRHQITYFSSIGFGVIAPDLLGYGETDKPTSVSDYRGKKMASEINELLEYTKLSKIHGVAHDWGSFLLSWLANYYPERLLSSSFLATSYRAPGQSMNVDTFNAFTKQKLGYEMYGYWKLLEREDAAQIVKDHIDSFLSLLYTEEYSIWREYLAPLGALEAFVKSDKLVKRGSYVSDDELATHRKIFNDDYGPAMNWYKCAMQDLNLRDEEDAKPDPKLKGPVLMIVAREDPLSNAMAIDAMKEYVANLEVVEFFCGHWVQIEKMKEVNATLKEFFRKVREKI
;
A
#
# COMPACT_ATOMS: atom_id res chain seq x y z
N MET A 1 -77.41 22.53 -30.97
CA MET A 1 -77.81 23.81 -30.33
C MET A 1 -78.81 23.47 -29.23
N PRO A 2 -78.86 24.18 -28.07
CA PRO A 2 -77.94 25.21 -27.54
C PRO A 2 -76.56 24.61 -27.12
N ASN A 3 -76.08 24.72 -25.86
CA ASN A 3 -75.14 25.72 -25.29
C ASN A 3 -74.26 25.00 -24.22
N ALA A 4 -73.13 25.48 -23.65
CA ALA A 4 -72.58 26.81 -23.29
C ALA A 4 -73.17 27.41 -21.98
N THR A 5 -72.44 28.01 -21.01
CA THR A 5 -70.98 28.28 -20.89
C THR A 5 -70.58 28.64 -19.43
N ALA A 6 -69.28 28.46 -19.11
CA ALA A 6 -68.43 29.29 -18.21
C ALA A 6 -68.61 29.40 -16.65
N GLU A 7 -67.43 29.41 -16.01
CA GLU A 7 -66.96 30.17 -14.82
C GLU A 7 -67.35 29.89 -13.33
N SER A 8 -66.26 29.73 -12.54
CA SER A 8 -65.96 30.33 -11.21
C SER A 8 -66.05 29.52 -9.89
N ALA A 9 -64.99 29.70 -9.08
CA ALA A 9 -64.87 29.65 -7.61
C ALA A 9 -65.71 28.65 -6.77
N GLY A 10 -65.12 27.51 -6.38
CA GLY A 10 -65.77 26.49 -5.54
C GLY A 10 -65.72 26.68 -4.00
N ARG A 11 -66.33 25.74 -3.24
CA ARG A 11 -66.28 25.68 -1.76
C ARG A 11 -66.37 24.25 -1.17
N LYS A 12 -65.50 24.00 -0.18
CA LYS A 12 -65.65 23.18 1.07
C LYS A 12 -66.42 21.81 1.09
N ARG A 13 -65.64 20.76 1.41
CA ARG A 13 -65.80 19.74 2.50
C ARG A 13 -67.06 18.85 2.65
N LYS A 14 -66.78 17.53 2.78
CA LYS A 14 -67.47 16.46 3.59
C LYS A 14 -68.95 16.16 3.21
N ALA A 15 -69.49 14.94 3.34
CA ALA A 15 -69.12 13.72 4.09
C ALA A 15 -69.60 12.42 3.35
N SER A 16 -68.98 11.24 3.54
CA SER A 16 -69.42 10.08 4.38
C SER A 16 -70.31 9.00 3.73
N TYR A 17 -69.78 7.75 3.69
CA TYR A 17 -70.39 6.44 4.06
C TYR A 17 -71.70 5.92 3.38
N LEU A 18 -71.94 4.60 3.20
CA LEU A 18 -71.08 3.40 3.42
C LEU A 18 -70.45 2.91 2.07
N GLU A 19 -70.51 1.69 1.51
CA GLU A 19 -70.95 0.29 1.81
C GLU A 19 -70.30 -0.64 0.72
N GLY A 20 -70.25 -1.98 0.72
CA GLY A 20 -70.53 -3.07 1.68
C GLY A 20 -70.43 -4.47 1.01
N ALA A 21 -70.00 -5.51 1.75
CA ALA A 21 -70.15 -6.99 1.52
C ALA A 21 -69.65 -7.65 0.18
N ALA A 22 -69.21 -8.92 0.12
CA ALA A 22 -68.76 -9.93 1.11
C ALA A 22 -68.11 -11.15 0.38
N SER A 23 -67.63 -12.16 1.16
CA SER A 23 -67.29 -13.56 0.81
C SER A 23 -66.04 -13.86 -0.04
N ASP A 24 -65.24 -14.93 0.21
CA ASP A 24 -65.12 -15.77 1.42
C ASP A 24 -63.74 -16.49 1.49
N GLU A 25 -63.51 -17.16 2.64
CA GLU A 25 -62.50 -18.16 3.05
C GLU A 25 -61.59 -18.83 1.98
N PHE A 26 -60.37 -19.35 2.22
CA PHE A 26 -59.43 -19.54 3.36
C PHE A 26 -58.05 -19.90 2.69
N TYR A 27 -56.85 -19.98 3.27
CA TYR A 27 -56.16 -19.66 4.54
C TYR A 27 -54.64 -19.75 4.18
N ALA A 28 -53.62 -19.18 4.84
CA ALA A 28 -53.48 -18.38 6.05
C ALA A 28 -52.16 -17.55 5.96
N GLN A 29 -51.63 -17.08 7.11
CA GLN A 29 -50.31 -16.43 7.30
C GLN A 29 -49.96 -15.22 6.39
N THR A 30 -49.99 -14.00 6.94
CA THR A 30 -48.81 -13.10 6.97
C THR A 30 -49.02 -11.80 7.76
N SER A 31 -47.93 -11.32 8.37
CA SER A 31 -47.61 -9.91 8.66
C SER A 31 -48.55 -9.00 9.47
N THR A 32 -47.97 -8.31 10.46
CA THR A 32 -48.19 -6.87 10.62
C THR A 32 -46.85 -6.14 10.40
N SER A 33 -46.63 -5.69 9.17
CA SER A 33 -45.48 -4.85 8.80
C SER A 33 -45.71 -3.40 9.24
N GLY A 34 -44.66 -2.74 9.73
CA GLY A 34 -44.80 -1.49 10.50
C GLY A 34 -43.89 -0.32 10.10
N CYS A 35 -43.22 -0.35 8.95
CA CYS A 35 -42.51 0.81 8.42
C CYS A 35 -42.60 0.83 6.88
N ILE A 36 -43.22 1.88 6.33
CA ILE A 36 -43.90 1.82 5.03
C ILE A 36 -42.97 2.18 3.86
N THR A 37 -42.83 1.26 2.90
CA THR A 37 -42.53 1.60 1.51
C THR A 37 -43.82 2.01 0.79
N ASN A 38 -44.06 3.31 0.63
CA ASN A 38 -44.81 3.90 -0.48
C ASN A 38 -44.83 5.43 -0.37
N PHE A 39 -44.37 6.10 -1.42
CA PHE A 39 -44.68 7.51 -1.67
C PHE A 39 -45.94 7.54 -2.53
N SER A 40 -47.00 8.22 -2.08
CA SER A 40 -48.17 8.54 -2.91
C SER A 40 -48.57 10.00 -2.71
N GLU A 41 -49.08 10.62 -3.77
CA GLU A 41 -49.23 12.07 -3.82
C GLU A 41 -50.56 12.55 -3.21
N ASN A 42 -50.52 13.21 -2.04
CA ASN A 42 -50.88 14.64 -1.95
C ASN A 42 -50.75 15.26 -0.53
N ARG A 43 -50.21 16.49 -0.51
CA ARG A 43 -50.47 17.56 0.49
C ARG A 43 -50.38 17.25 2.01
N GLN A 44 -49.16 16.97 2.48
CA GLN A 44 -48.56 17.81 3.54
C GLN A 44 -47.11 18.17 3.20
N THR A 45 -46.93 19.25 2.44
CA THR A 45 -45.66 19.69 1.85
C THR A 45 -44.74 20.45 2.83
N ARG A 46 -44.40 19.83 3.97
CA ARG A 46 -43.36 20.34 4.89
C ARG A 46 -42.30 19.30 5.28
N ASN A 47 -42.67 18.05 5.56
CA ASN A 47 -41.75 17.06 6.15
C ASN A 47 -40.63 16.57 5.20
N LEU A 48 -40.73 16.84 3.90
CA LEU A 48 -39.80 16.27 2.91
C LEU A 48 -38.38 16.85 2.95
N ARG A 49 -38.16 18.09 3.39
CA ARG A 49 -36.82 18.72 3.31
C ARG A 49 -35.77 17.97 4.16
N ALA A 50 -36.04 17.74 5.45
CA ALA A 50 -35.12 17.07 6.37
C ALA A 50 -34.71 15.65 5.90
N TYR A 51 -35.66 14.86 5.40
CA TYR A 51 -35.40 13.50 4.91
C TYR A 51 -34.84 13.48 3.48
N SER A 52 -35.01 14.53 2.67
CA SER A 52 -34.52 14.57 1.28
C SER A 52 -33.01 14.71 1.14
N SER A 53 -32.30 15.21 2.15
CA SER A 53 -30.83 15.27 2.14
C SER A 53 -30.20 13.93 2.53
N LEU A 54 -30.85 13.12 3.37
CA LEU A 54 -30.31 11.89 3.95
C LEU A 54 -29.99 10.80 2.91
N CYS A 55 -28.96 10.00 3.19
CA CYS A 55 -28.64 8.84 2.35
C CYS A 55 -29.70 7.73 2.49
N LYS A 56 -29.84 6.87 1.47
CA LYS A 56 -30.89 5.81 1.46
C LYS A 56 -30.91 4.91 2.72
N ARG A 57 -29.75 4.66 3.36
CA ARG A 57 -29.68 3.90 4.62
C ARG A 57 -30.24 4.70 5.80
N CYS A 58 -29.90 5.98 5.92
CA CYS A 58 -30.39 6.82 7.03
C CYS A 58 -31.86 7.22 6.87
N ALA A 59 -32.35 7.37 5.63
CA ALA A 59 -33.77 7.58 5.34
C ALA A 59 -34.67 6.35 5.62
N GLN A 60 -34.07 5.17 5.89
CA GLN A 60 -34.77 3.98 6.36
C GLN A 60 -34.79 3.85 7.90
N ILE A 61 -34.03 4.71 8.62
CA ILE A 61 -34.06 4.77 10.07
C ILE A 61 -35.26 5.61 10.49
N CYS A 62 -36.11 5.07 11.38
CA CYS A 62 -37.20 5.84 11.97
C CYS A 62 -36.64 6.79 13.05
N LEU A 63 -36.05 7.91 12.60
CA LEU A 63 -35.42 8.91 13.47
C LEU A 63 -36.40 9.46 14.52
N ASP A 64 -37.66 9.70 14.13
CA ASP A 64 -38.71 10.12 15.07
C ASP A 64 -38.93 9.11 16.22
N ASN A 65 -38.74 7.79 16.02
CA ASN A 65 -38.80 6.78 17.09
C ASN A 65 -37.56 6.77 18.01
N ILE A 66 -36.40 7.23 17.54
CA ILE A 66 -35.18 7.37 18.36
C ILE A 66 -35.26 8.62 19.24
N LEU A 67 -35.87 9.69 18.71
CA LEU A 67 -35.84 11.04 19.25
C LEU A 67 -37.08 11.44 20.07
N SER A 68 -38.19 10.71 19.92
CA SER A 68 -39.41 10.91 20.74
C SER A 68 -39.39 10.18 22.08
N VAL A 69 -38.40 9.32 22.34
CA VAL A 69 -38.18 8.70 23.64
C VAL A 69 -37.80 9.79 24.65
N GLN A 70 -38.45 9.84 25.81
CA GLN A 70 -38.05 10.79 26.87
C GLN A 70 -36.65 10.42 27.40
N HIS A 71 -35.69 11.28 27.15
CA HIS A 71 -34.30 11.09 27.55
C HIS A 71 -34.03 11.65 28.94
N LYS A 72 -33.13 11.01 29.69
CA LYS A 72 -32.54 11.56 30.91
C LYS A 72 -31.09 11.91 30.67
N THR A 73 -30.65 13.05 31.21
CA THR A 73 -29.22 13.37 31.34
C THR A 73 -28.55 12.34 32.26
N ALA A 74 -27.21 12.25 32.24
CA ALA A 74 -26.46 11.40 33.19
C ALA A 74 -26.68 11.80 34.67
N LYS A 75 -27.20 13.00 34.95
CA LYS A 75 -27.61 13.45 36.29
C LYS A 75 -29.11 13.21 36.58
N GLY A 76 -29.79 12.37 35.80
CA GLY A 76 -31.16 11.92 36.02
C GLY A 76 -32.27 12.88 35.57
N HIS A 77 -31.98 14.15 35.34
CA HIS A 77 -32.95 15.15 34.88
C HIS A 77 -33.54 14.76 33.51
N LEU A 78 -34.87 14.87 33.39
CA LEU A 78 -35.59 14.67 32.13
C LEU A 78 -35.25 15.80 31.16
N VAL A 79 -34.84 15.44 29.94
CA VAL A 79 -34.67 16.40 28.84
C VAL A 79 -36.05 16.65 28.22
N ALA A 80 -36.41 17.92 28.03
CA ALA A 80 -37.64 18.26 27.32
C ALA A 80 -37.63 17.65 25.91
N THR A 81 -38.77 17.09 25.48
CA THR A 81 -38.86 16.24 24.29
C THR A 81 -38.22 16.90 23.06
N LEU A 82 -37.27 16.21 22.42
CA LEU A 82 -36.69 16.69 21.17
C LEU A 82 -37.80 16.84 20.13
N SER A 83 -37.87 18.01 19.48
CA SER A 83 -38.93 18.27 18.51
C SER A 83 -38.83 17.33 17.30
N ALA A 84 -39.97 16.98 16.71
CA ALA A 84 -40.06 16.02 15.61
C ALA A 84 -39.09 16.34 14.46
N VAL A 85 -38.60 15.32 13.76
CA VAL A 85 -37.52 15.43 12.75
C VAL A 85 -37.88 16.35 11.59
N SER A 86 -39.17 16.57 11.36
CA SER A 86 -39.70 17.56 10.42
C SER A 86 -39.30 19.02 10.72
N THR A 87 -38.80 19.35 11.91
CA THR A 87 -38.27 20.68 12.26
C THR A 87 -36.75 20.80 12.11
N TRP A 88 -36.04 19.74 11.71
CA TRP A 88 -34.58 19.68 11.71
C TRP A 88 -33.99 20.14 10.37
N SER A 89 -32.82 20.77 10.40
CA SER A 89 -32.01 21.08 9.21
C SER A 89 -30.75 20.21 9.22
N ILE A 90 -30.77 19.09 8.51
CA ILE A 90 -29.72 18.07 8.58
C ILE A 90 -28.73 18.21 7.43
N ASP A 91 -27.47 18.58 7.75
CA ASP A 91 -26.34 18.33 6.85
C ASP A 91 -26.11 16.82 6.77
N SER A 92 -26.42 16.25 5.60
CA SER A 92 -26.54 14.82 5.47
C SER A 92 -25.20 14.11 5.37
N TYR A 93 -24.08 14.77 5.03
CA TYR A 93 -22.82 14.06 4.92
C TYR A 93 -22.27 13.72 6.31
N SER A 94 -22.11 14.72 7.19
CA SER A 94 -21.63 14.53 8.56
C SER A 94 -22.61 13.71 9.41
N PHE A 95 -23.92 13.96 9.28
CA PHE A 95 -24.93 13.20 10.04
C PHE A 95 -25.04 11.73 9.58
N CYS A 96 -25.10 11.46 8.27
CA CYS A 96 -25.14 10.08 7.79
C CYS A 96 -23.82 9.35 8.06
N SER A 97 -22.66 10.02 7.93
CA SER A 97 -21.36 9.42 8.25
C SER A 97 -21.34 8.91 9.69
N SER A 98 -21.69 9.78 10.65
CA SER A 98 -21.76 9.45 12.08
C SER A 98 -22.72 8.29 12.34
N MET A 99 -24.00 8.43 11.97
CA MET A 99 -25.01 7.39 12.16
C MET A 99 -24.66 6.06 11.47
N SER A 100 -23.93 6.10 10.35
CA SER A 100 -23.52 4.89 9.62
C SER A 100 -22.38 4.09 10.27
N ARG A 101 -21.61 4.73 11.18
CA ARG A 101 -20.60 4.08 12.03
C ARG A 101 -21.27 3.49 13.27
N THR A 102 -22.10 4.30 13.94
CA THR A 102 -22.65 3.94 15.26
C THR A 102 -23.82 2.95 15.24
N LEU A 103 -24.58 2.86 14.13
CA LEU A 103 -25.72 1.95 14.00
C LEU A 103 -25.55 0.97 12.83
N ASP A 104 -25.03 -0.22 13.10
CA ASP A 104 -24.93 -1.29 12.09
C ASP A 104 -26.31 -1.80 11.60
N LEU A 105 -26.34 -2.37 10.40
CA LEU A 105 -27.53 -2.95 9.77
C LEU A 105 -28.14 -4.12 10.54
N SER A 106 -27.37 -4.78 11.43
CA SER A 106 -27.89 -5.77 12.39
C SER A 106 -28.89 -5.16 13.38
N TYR A 107 -28.61 -3.98 13.94
CA TYR A 107 -29.48 -3.31 14.92
C TYR A 107 -30.86 -2.96 14.35
N LEU A 108 -30.94 -2.63 13.05
CA LEU A 108 -32.19 -2.37 12.34
C LEU A 108 -33.11 -3.60 12.19
N LYS A 109 -32.62 -4.81 12.52
CA LYS A 109 -33.43 -6.03 12.63
C LYS A 109 -33.74 -6.42 14.09
N SER A 110 -33.20 -5.71 15.07
CA SER A 110 -33.41 -6.01 16.50
C SER A 110 -34.67 -5.34 17.04
N SER A 111 -35.30 -5.97 18.03
CA SER A 111 -36.45 -5.40 18.76
C SER A 111 -36.07 -4.41 19.86
N VAL A 112 -34.77 -4.12 20.03
CA VAL A 112 -34.24 -3.21 21.04
C VAL A 112 -34.34 -1.77 20.56
N LYS A 113 -34.94 -0.89 21.38
CA LYS A 113 -35.02 0.55 21.12
C LYS A 113 -33.92 1.29 21.91
N PRO A 114 -32.77 1.65 21.32
CA PRO A 114 -31.76 2.43 22.01
C PRO A 114 -32.27 3.87 22.24
N GLY A 115 -32.06 4.39 23.45
CA GLY A 115 -32.30 5.79 23.75
C GLY A 115 -31.10 6.64 23.33
N LEU A 116 -31.34 7.93 23.04
CA LEU A 116 -30.26 8.90 22.90
C LEU A 116 -29.99 9.54 24.27
N LEU A 117 -28.73 9.75 24.60
CA LEU A 117 -28.28 10.46 25.80
C LEU A 117 -27.75 11.83 25.37
N SER A 118 -28.31 12.89 25.94
CA SER A 118 -27.92 14.27 25.67
C SER A 118 -27.10 14.84 26.81
N TYR A 119 -25.99 15.47 26.47
CA TYR A 119 -25.04 16.10 27.38
C TYR A 119 -24.85 17.54 26.94
N SER A 120 -25.49 18.46 27.65
CA SER A 120 -25.36 19.91 27.47
C SER A 120 -24.83 20.52 28.77
N SER A 121 -24.05 21.61 28.66
CA SER A 121 -23.55 22.36 29.83
C SER A 121 -24.62 23.25 30.48
N ASN A 122 -25.72 23.54 29.78
CA ASN A 122 -26.80 24.40 30.26
C ASN A 122 -28.04 23.58 30.68
N PRO A 123 -28.83 24.07 31.65
CA PRO A 123 -30.20 23.60 31.86
C PRO A 123 -31.04 23.79 30.59
N ILE A 124 -31.74 22.73 30.16
CA ILE A 124 -32.43 22.69 28.86
C ILE A 124 -33.86 23.30 28.94
N SER A 125 -34.24 23.90 30.07
CA SER A 125 -35.60 24.38 30.32
C SER A 125 -36.06 25.53 29.42
N ASP A 126 -35.16 26.45 29.04
CA ASP A 126 -35.56 27.78 28.53
C ASP A 126 -34.96 28.17 27.16
N LEU A 127 -34.19 27.29 26.51
CA LEU A 127 -33.46 27.61 25.28
C LEU A 127 -33.70 26.62 24.13
N GLY A 128 -34.47 27.09 23.13
CA GLY A 128 -34.72 26.38 21.87
C GLY A 128 -33.47 26.11 21.02
N TRP A 129 -33.70 25.48 19.86
CA TRP A 129 -32.73 24.71 19.05
C TRP A 129 -31.34 25.31 18.74
N ASN A 130 -31.13 26.62 18.89
CA ASN A 130 -29.81 27.25 18.83
C ASN A 130 -28.82 26.72 19.91
N SER A 131 -29.31 25.94 20.88
CA SER A 131 -28.54 25.27 21.92
C SER A 131 -27.87 23.95 21.48
N ILE A 132 -28.28 23.34 20.36
CA ILE A 132 -27.72 22.05 19.94
C ILE A 132 -26.29 22.17 19.39
N ASP A 133 -25.90 23.31 18.82
CA ASP A 133 -24.51 23.65 18.48
C ASP A 133 -23.52 23.56 19.68
N LYS A 134 -24.04 23.49 20.92
CA LYS A 134 -23.28 23.31 22.17
C LYS A 134 -23.59 21.99 22.90
N THR A 135 -24.25 21.02 22.25
CA THR A 135 -24.77 19.81 22.90
C THR A 135 -24.18 18.53 22.28
N LEU A 136 -23.59 17.68 23.12
CA LEU A 136 -23.05 16.38 22.73
C LEU A 136 -24.13 15.30 22.85
N LEU A 137 -24.25 14.44 21.84
CA LEU A 137 -25.24 13.37 21.79
C LEU A 137 -24.54 12.00 21.71
N ARG A 138 -24.95 11.03 22.52
CA ARG A 138 -24.40 9.65 22.52
C ARG A 138 -25.53 8.64 22.55
N LEU A 139 -25.47 7.59 21.75
CA LEU A 139 -26.47 6.51 21.81
C LEU A 139 -26.26 5.66 23.06
N SER A 140 -27.32 5.28 23.77
CA SER A 140 -27.23 4.53 25.04
C SER A 140 -26.61 3.13 24.90
N CYS A 141 -26.45 2.64 23.67
CA CYS A 141 -25.84 1.35 23.32
C CYS A 141 -24.45 1.50 22.64
N SER A 142 -23.83 2.68 22.68
CA SER A 142 -22.52 2.92 22.08
C SER A 142 -21.69 3.92 22.91
N ASP A 143 -20.38 3.87 22.76
CA ASP A 143 -19.43 4.82 23.35
C ASP A 143 -19.06 5.95 22.37
N GLU A 144 -19.55 5.91 21.13
CA GLU A 144 -19.38 6.98 20.14
C GLU A 144 -20.28 8.20 20.42
N TRP A 145 -19.76 9.37 20.08
CA TRP A 145 -20.40 10.67 20.29
C TRP A 145 -20.65 11.38 18.95
N ILE A 146 -21.85 11.90 18.78
CA ILE A 146 -22.26 12.79 17.70
C ILE A 146 -22.05 14.23 18.16
N VAL A 147 -21.17 14.95 17.45
CA VAL A 147 -20.88 16.37 17.68
C VAL A 147 -21.43 17.17 16.49
N PRO A 148 -22.34 18.13 16.67
CA PRO A 148 -22.88 18.92 15.58
C PRO A 148 -21.83 19.91 15.03
N GLN A 149 -21.81 20.07 13.71
CA GLN A 149 -21.07 21.13 13.02
C GLN A 149 -22.05 22.19 12.53
N ALA A 150 -21.66 23.46 12.64
CA ALA A 150 -22.44 24.57 12.08
C ALA A 150 -22.49 24.49 10.54
N ALA A 151 -23.67 24.70 9.96
CA ALA A 151 -23.90 24.53 8.54
C ALA A 151 -23.02 25.47 7.69
N GLY A 152 -22.24 24.89 6.77
CA GLY A 152 -21.39 25.62 5.82
C GLY A 152 -19.88 25.60 6.12
N ALA A 153 -19.43 25.05 7.25
CA ALA A 153 -18.00 24.84 7.51
C ALA A 153 -17.42 23.75 6.59
N LYS A 154 -16.42 24.08 5.76
CA LYS A 154 -15.74 23.14 4.84
C LYS A 154 -14.38 22.62 5.31
N ASP A 155 -13.77 23.27 6.30
CA ASP A 155 -12.51 22.87 6.93
C ASP A 155 -12.67 22.91 8.45
N SER A 156 -11.83 22.15 9.17
CA SER A 156 -11.91 21.94 10.63
C SER A 156 -11.42 23.13 11.48
N ILE A 157 -11.30 24.33 10.92
CA ILE A 157 -10.81 25.53 11.60
C ILE A 157 -11.93 26.57 11.65
N ARG A 158 -12.51 26.77 12.83
CA ARG A 158 -13.42 27.89 13.11
C ARG A 158 -12.60 29.13 13.44
N ILE A 159 -12.63 30.15 12.56
CA ILE A 159 -12.14 31.48 12.90
C ILE A 159 -13.07 32.08 13.97
N LEU A 160 -12.49 32.56 15.06
CA LEU A 160 -13.17 33.25 16.14
C LEU A 160 -12.62 34.68 16.22
N GLU A 161 -13.49 35.67 16.37
CA GLU A 161 -13.07 37.01 16.76
C GLU A 161 -12.59 37.01 18.21
N GLN A 162 -11.59 37.81 18.55
CA GLN A 162 -10.93 37.79 19.87
C GLN A 162 -11.91 38.01 21.05
N ALA A 163 -13.00 38.74 20.84
CA ALA A 163 -14.07 38.97 21.81
C ALA A 163 -15.09 37.81 21.95
N SER A 164 -15.06 36.83 21.03
CA SER A 164 -16.00 35.69 20.97
C SER A 164 -15.41 34.35 21.42
N ILE A 165 -14.17 34.34 21.91
CA ILE A 165 -13.52 33.13 22.42
C ILE A 165 -14.08 32.78 23.80
N ASP A 166 -15.00 31.82 23.82
CA ASP A 166 -15.56 31.17 25.01
C ASP A 166 -14.52 30.21 25.62
N PHE A 167 -13.83 30.65 26.68
CA PHE A 167 -12.78 29.88 27.35
C PHE A 167 -13.31 28.78 28.29
N ASP A 168 -14.62 28.72 28.54
CA ASP A 168 -15.19 27.68 29.39
C ASP A 168 -15.43 26.37 28.61
N ILE A 169 -15.50 26.45 27.27
CA ILE A 169 -15.48 25.29 26.36
C ILE A 169 -14.18 24.48 26.50
N PRO A 170 -12.96 25.04 26.29
CA PRO A 170 -11.72 24.29 26.46
C PRO A 170 -11.48 23.85 27.91
N LYS A 171 -11.88 24.63 28.93
CA LYS A 171 -11.87 24.15 30.34
C LYS A 171 -12.71 22.90 30.52
N GLY A 172 -13.91 22.85 29.91
CA GLY A 172 -14.75 21.67 29.89
C GLY A 172 -14.05 20.46 29.26
N TRP A 173 -13.32 20.64 28.16
CA TRP A 173 -12.53 19.58 27.54
C TRP A 173 -11.37 19.09 28.42
N ILE A 174 -10.71 20.00 29.15
CA ILE A 174 -9.62 19.69 30.08
C ILE A 174 -10.14 18.85 31.26
N SER A 175 -11.23 19.28 31.91
CA SER A 175 -11.91 18.50 32.96
C SER A 175 -12.36 17.14 32.45
N ILE A 176 -13.02 17.07 31.28
CA ILE A 176 -13.41 15.79 30.65
C ILE A 176 -12.20 14.83 30.47
N CYS A 177 -11.03 15.35 30.10
CA CYS A 177 -9.81 14.55 29.97
C CYS A 177 -9.32 14.04 31.33
N GLN A 178 -9.20 14.94 32.32
CA GLN A 178 -8.72 14.65 33.67
C GLN A 178 -9.66 13.69 34.43
N ASP A 179 -10.97 13.87 34.30
CA ASP A 179 -12.01 13.13 35.02
C ASP A 179 -12.30 11.73 34.41
N LEU A 180 -12.21 11.56 33.08
CA LEU A 180 -12.68 10.35 32.39
C LEU A 180 -11.59 9.44 31.79
N HIS A 181 -10.38 9.93 31.47
CA HIS A 181 -9.35 9.12 30.79
C HIS A 181 -8.39 8.34 31.71
N THR A 182 -8.80 8.09 32.96
CA THR A 182 -8.00 7.53 34.05
C THR A 182 -7.48 6.09 33.86
N LYS A 183 -7.80 5.40 32.76
CA LYS A 183 -7.29 4.05 32.42
C LYS A 183 -6.44 3.94 31.15
N THR A 184 -6.44 4.95 30.28
CA THR A 184 -5.74 4.91 28.97
C THR A 184 -4.80 6.08 28.76
N CYS A 185 -5.13 7.28 29.24
CA CYS A 185 -4.15 8.38 29.32
C CYS A 185 -3.27 8.27 30.57
N ALA A 186 -3.63 7.40 31.52
CA ALA A 186 -2.79 6.98 32.64
C ALA A 186 -1.61 6.09 32.19
N VAL A 187 -0.74 6.63 31.34
CA VAL A 187 0.66 6.20 31.31
C VAL A 187 1.15 6.33 32.76
N LYS A 188 1.63 5.23 33.34
CA LYS A 188 2.14 5.21 34.73
C LYS A 188 3.09 6.39 34.92
N ALA A 189 2.91 7.17 35.99
CA ALA A 189 3.79 8.28 36.34
C ALA A 189 5.25 7.80 36.35
N LEU A 190 5.99 8.14 35.30
CA LEU A 190 7.31 7.57 35.00
C LEU A 190 8.38 8.33 35.78
N SER A 191 8.37 8.06 37.09
CA SER A 191 9.45 8.25 38.06
C SER A 191 10.46 9.39 37.76
N CYS A 192 10.18 10.56 38.35
CA CYS A 192 11.22 11.38 38.98
C CYS A 192 12.36 11.92 38.07
N ALA A 193 12.18 11.95 36.74
CA ALA A 193 13.13 12.55 35.80
C ALA A 193 13.10 14.09 35.86
N THR A 194 13.63 14.67 36.95
CA THR A 194 13.78 16.13 37.07
C THR A 194 14.67 16.69 35.96
N VAL A 195 14.10 17.51 35.09
CA VAL A 195 14.86 18.30 34.11
C VAL A 195 15.73 19.32 34.87
N PRO A 196 17.08 19.29 34.74
CA PRO A 196 17.94 20.23 35.44
C PRO A 196 17.68 21.67 35.00
N PHE A 197 17.79 22.62 35.93
CA PHE A 197 17.57 24.05 35.71
C PHE A 197 16.18 24.44 35.15
N PHE A 198 15.19 23.54 35.21
CA PHE A 198 13.85 23.79 34.68
C PHE A 198 13.17 24.98 35.38
N LYS A 199 12.67 25.92 34.57
CA LYS A 199 12.04 27.18 34.98
C LYS A 199 10.75 27.38 34.18
N VAL A 200 9.83 28.18 34.71
CA VAL A 200 8.59 28.57 34.05
C VAL A 200 8.33 30.06 34.23
N ILE A 201 7.53 30.65 33.34
CA ILE A 201 6.95 31.97 33.55
C ILE A 201 5.76 31.82 34.49
N ASP A 202 5.82 32.48 35.65
CA ASP A 202 4.65 32.81 36.45
C ASP A 202 3.87 33.93 35.74
N CYS A 203 2.74 33.57 35.12
CA CYS A 203 1.93 34.48 34.31
C CYS A 203 1.30 35.60 35.13
N GLU A 204 1.01 35.39 36.42
CA GLU A 204 0.40 36.38 37.31
C GLU A 204 1.43 37.47 37.70
N THR A 205 2.62 37.07 38.15
CA THR A 205 3.66 38.02 38.58
C THR A 205 4.55 38.51 37.44
N ARG A 206 4.47 37.87 36.26
CA ARG A 206 5.33 38.03 35.08
C ARG A 206 6.81 37.88 35.43
N ARG A 207 7.17 36.81 36.15
CA ARG A 207 8.54 36.47 36.55
C ARG A 207 8.92 35.08 36.06
N ILE A 208 10.19 34.88 35.73
CA ILE A 208 10.74 33.55 35.48
C ILE A 208 11.10 32.95 36.85
N VAL A 209 10.54 31.80 37.18
CA VAL A 209 10.70 31.10 38.47
C VAL A 209 11.18 29.66 38.26
N PRO A 210 11.93 29.05 39.19
CA PRO A 210 12.25 27.63 39.16
C PRO A 210 10.97 26.80 39.20
N ALA A 211 10.98 25.62 38.57
CA ALA A 211 9.80 24.81 38.37
C ALA A 211 9.06 24.46 39.69
N PRO A 212 7.79 24.89 39.85
CA PRO A 212 6.98 24.54 41.00
C PRO A 212 6.36 23.13 40.86
N ASN A 213 5.95 22.52 41.97
CA ASN A 213 5.13 21.30 41.99
C ASN A 213 3.66 21.57 41.60
N HIS A 214 3.44 22.27 40.48
CA HIS A 214 2.13 22.69 39.99
C HIS A 214 2.03 22.52 38.47
N PRO A 215 0.82 22.30 37.92
CA PRO A 215 0.65 22.06 36.49
C PRO A 215 1.01 23.30 35.65
N TYR A 216 1.60 23.06 34.48
CA TYR A 216 2.06 24.11 33.56
C TYR A 216 1.64 23.84 32.11
N VAL A 217 1.63 24.91 31.33
CA VAL A 217 1.33 24.95 29.88
C VAL A 217 2.64 25.20 29.11
N VAL A 218 2.75 24.72 27.88
CA VAL A 218 3.91 24.93 26.99
C VAL A 218 3.50 25.74 25.75
N LEU A 219 4.38 26.60 25.24
CA LEU A 219 4.23 27.25 23.93
C LEU A 219 5.13 26.62 22.86
N SER A 220 4.52 26.11 21.78
CA SER A 220 5.17 25.77 20.52
C SER A 220 5.08 26.94 19.53
N TYR A 221 6.22 27.52 19.15
CA TYR A 221 6.28 28.63 18.20
C TYR A 221 7.63 28.72 17.47
N VAL A 222 7.72 29.58 16.45
CA VAL A 222 8.96 29.88 15.72
C VAL A 222 9.55 31.21 16.21
N TRP A 223 10.84 31.23 16.53
CA TRP A 223 11.52 32.41 17.04
C TRP A 223 11.61 33.54 16.00
N GLY A 224 11.40 34.78 16.44
CA GLY A 224 11.62 35.97 15.62
C GLY A 224 13.11 36.32 15.46
N LYS A 225 13.42 37.22 14.52
CA LYS A 225 14.80 37.67 14.22
C LYS A 225 15.48 38.45 15.36
N ILE A 226 14.72 38.86 16.38
CA ILE A 226 15.21 39.61 17.54
C ILE A 226 15.36 38.62 18.70
N LEU A 227 16.59 38.17 18.94
CA LEU A 227 16.93 37.45 20.17
C LEU A 227 16.67 38.36 21.38
N PRO A 228 16.13 37.86 22.50
CA PRO A 228 16.00 38.65 23.71
C PRO A 228 17.40 39.06 24.20
N PRO A 229 17.69 40.36 24.41
CA PRO A 229 18.93 40.76 25.05
C PRO A 229 18.91 40.28 26.50
N ARG A 230 20.00 39.58 26.91
CA ARG A 230 20.32 39.08 28.26
C ARG A 230 19.19 39.18 29.28
N SER A 231 18.63 38.02 29.67
CA SER A 231 17.97 37.89 30.97
C SER A 231 18.99 37.36 31.99
N PRO A 232 19.71 38.23 32.72
CA PRO A 232 20.38 37.77 33.94
C PRO A 232 19.31 37.28 34.94
N ASP A 233 19.70 36.28 35.72
CA ASP A 233 19.13 35.78 36.97
C ASP A 233 17.69 36.22 37.34
N MET A 234 16.75 35.28 37.25
CA MET A 234 15.45 35.33 37.97
C MET A 234 14.60 36.60 37.72
N GLY A 235 14.78 37.21 36.55
CA GLY A 235 14.20 38.50 36.20
C GLY A 235 12.68 38.52 36.04
N ARG A 236 12.10 39.70 36.28
CA ARG A 236 10.75 40.04 35.79
C ARG A 236 10.81 40.17 34.26
N LEU A 237 9.82 39.62 33.57
CA LEU A 237 9.65 39.80 32.13
C LEU A 237 9.47 41.29 31.80
N ARG A 238 9.89 41.66 30.59
CA ARG A 238 9.76 43.03 30.09
C ARG A 238 8.28 43.44 29.99
N GLU A 239 8.03 44.73 30.10
CA GLU A 239 6.68 45.32 30.02
C GLU A 239 6.04 45.18 28.63
N LYS A 240 6.84 44.83 27.60
CA LYS A 240 6.39 44.56 26.24
C LYS A 240 7.14 43.37 25.65
N LEU A 241 6.45 42.24 25.54
CA LEU A 241 6.93 41.03 24.85
C LEU A 241 6.37 40.99 23.41
N PRO A 242 6.82 40.05 22.54
CA PRO A 242 6.17 39.80 21.25
C PRO A 242 4.72 39.33 21.47
N CYS A 243 3.79 39.73 20.60
CA CYS A 243 2.35 39.48 20.78
C CYS A 243 2.04 38.00 21.05
N THR A 244 2.65 37.07 20.30
CA THR A 244 2.51 35.61 20.49
C THR A 244 2.79 35.15 21.93
N ILE A 245 3.68 35.83 22.65
CA ILE A 245 4.00 35.52 24.05
C ILE A 245 2.96 36.13 24.99
N GLU A 246 2.53 37.39 24.76
CA GLU A 246 1.47 38.05 25.54
C GLU A 246 0.11 37.34 25.38
N ASP A 247 -0.22 36.93 24.17
CA ASP A 247 -1.40 36.13 23.84
C ASP A 247 -1.34 34.77 24.54
N SER A 248 -0.18 34.11 24.55
CA SER A 248 0.00 32.81 25.24
C SER A 248 -0.10 32.93 26.76
N ILE A 249 0.47 34.00 27.36
CA ILE A 249 0.28 34.33 28.79
C ILE A 249 -1.21 34.55 29.08
N THR A 250 -1.90 35.30 28.22
CA THR A 250 -3.34 35.59 28.34
C THR A 250 -4.19 34.31 28.23
N VAL A 251 -3.88 33.43 27.28
CA VAL A 251 -4.55 32.13 27.10
C VAL A 251 -4.30 31.22 28.31
N THR A 252 -3.06 31.14 28.81
CA THR A 252 -2.70 30.33 29.99
C THR A 252 -3.54 30.72 31.21
N ILE A 253 -3.59 32.03 31.54
CA ILE A 253 -4.41 32.56 32.63
C ILE A 253 -5.90 32.29 32.39
N ARG A 254 -6.42 32.54 31.17
CA ARG A 254 -7.85 32.35 30.87
C ARG A 254 -8.30 30.89 30.87
N LEU A 255 -7.39 29.94 30.63
CA LEU A 255 -7.64 28.50 30.80
C LEU A 255 -7.59 28.05 32.27
N GLY A 256 -7.12 28.90 33.21
CA GLY A 256 -7.03 28.59 34.63
C GLY A 256 -5.64 28.11 35.10
N PHE A 257 -4.62 28.20 34.24
CA PHE A 257 -3.25 27.84 34.59
C PHE A 257 -2.44 29.10 34.97
N ARG A 258 -1.49 28.93 35.89
CA ARG A 258 -0.58 30.01 36.33
C ARG A 258 0.76 30.01 35.62
N TYR A 259 1.23 28.84 35.17
CA TYR A 259 2.61 28.65 34.71
C TYR A 259 2.67 28.34 33.21
N LEU A 260 3.50 29.09 32.48
CA LEU A 260 3.76 28.91 31.06
C LEU A 260 5.25 28.68 30.83
N TRP A 261 5.62 27.63 30.10
CA TRP A 261 6.97 27.42 29.61
C TRP A 261 7.13 27.95 28.18
N VAL A 262 8.21 28.70 27.97
CA VAL A 262 8.66 29.21 26.66
C VAL A 262 10.17 29.08 26.60
N ASP A 263 10.68 28.23 25.72
CA ASP A 263 12.10 27.89 25.53
C ASP A 263 13.07 29.09 25.66
N THR A 264 12.74 30.17 24.97
CA THR A 264 13.52 31.39 24.78
C THR A 264 13.73 32.20 26.05
N TYR A 265 12.85 32.01 27.04
CA TYR A 265 12.86 32.71 28.34
C TYR A 265 13.10 31.76 29.51
N CYS A 266 12.75 30.48 29.36
CA CYS A 266 12.85 29.47 30.42
C CYS A 266 14.18 28.69 30.37
N ILE A 267 14.86 28.66 29.22
CA ILE A 267 16.24 28.17 29.09
C ILE A 267 17.17 29.39 28.91
N ASN A 268 18.24 29.47 29.71
CA ASN A 268 19.26 30.50 29.60
C ASN A 268 20.12 30.28 28.34
N GLN A 269 19.77 30.99 27.27
CA GLN A 269 20.42 30.95 25.95
C GLN A 269 21.90 31.42 25.93
N GLN A 270 22.49 31.80 27.08
CA GLN A 270 23.92 32.13 27.22
C GLN A 270 24.67 31.15 28.16
N CYS A 271 24.01 30.13 28.71
CA CYS A 271 24.63 29.11 29.54
C CYS A 271 24.64 27.76 28.79
N GLN A 272 25.82 27.33 28.34
CA GLN A 272 25.98 26.09 27.58
C GLN A 272 25.57 24.86 28.40
N GLU A 273 25.92 24.83 29.70
CA GLU A 273 25.52 23.76 30.63
C GLU A 273 23.99 23.64 30.76
N GLU A 274 23.27 24.77 30.79
CA GLU A 274 21.81 24.77 30.85
C GLU A 274 21.15 24.35 29.52
N LEU A 275 21.76 24.72 28.39
CA LEU A 275 21.35 24.28 27.06
C LEU A 275 21.57 22.77 26.86
N ASP A 276 22.76 22.27 27.18
CA ASP A 276 23.11 20.85 27.06
C ASP A 276 22.27 19.96 28.01
N ALA A 277 21.84 20.50 29.15
CA ALA A 277 20.97 19.80 30.10
C ALA A 277 19.48 19.76 29.69
N GLN A 278 18.95 20.82 29.04
CA GLN A 278 17.52 20.96 28.73
C GLN A 278 17.15 20.68 27.27
N VAL A 279 17.95 21.09 26.28
CA VAL A 279 17.61 20.93 24.85
C VAL A 279 17.45 19.45 24.45
N PRO A 280 18.31 18.51 24.87
CA PRO A 280 18.12 17.08 24.60
C PRO A 280 16.96 16.42 25.37
N LYS A 281 16.23 17.18 26.20
CA LYS A 281 15.12 16.73 27.05
C LYS A 281 13.84 17.56 26.87
N MET A 282 13.76 18.34 25.78
CA MET A 282 12.56 19.14 25.48
C MET A 282 11.33 18.26 25.26
N ASP A 283 11.48 17.05 24.75
CA ASP A 283 10.43 16.03 24.67
C ASP A 283 9.77 15.79 26.04
N LEU A 284 10.56 15.62 27.11
CA LEU A 284 10.06 15.47 28.48
C LEU A 284 9.36 16.73 28.99
N ILE A 285 9.82 17.93 28.61
CA ILE A 285 9.15 19.18 28.99
C ILE A 285 7.76 19.29 28.35
N TYR A 286 7.62 18.91 27.08
CA TYR A 286 6.33 18.90 26.39
C TYR A 286 5.43 17.76 26.88
N GLN A 287 5.99 16.59 27.18
CA GLN A 287 5.24 15.42 27.66
C GLN A 287 4.62 15.62 29.04
N ASN A 288 5.28 16.37 29.93
CA ASN A 288 4.79 16.63 31.29
C ASN A 288 3.96 17.93 31.42
N ALA A 289 3.66 18.61 30.31
CA ALA A 289 2.76 19.76 30.29
C ALA A 289 1.30 19.29 30.15
N GLU A 290 0.37 19.98 30.83
CA GLU A 290 -1.08 19.69 30.70
C GLU A 290 -1.59 20.02 29.29
N ILE A 291 -1.03 21.08 28.68
CA ILE A 291 -1.46 21.64 27.40
C ILE A 291 -0.24 22.19 26.65
N THR A 292 -0.20 21.97 25.33
CA THR A 292 0.66 22.73 24.41
C THR A 292 -0.17 23.73 23.61
N ILE A 293 0.11 25.03 23.77
CA ILE A 293 -0.36 26.10 22.88
C ILE A 293 0.50 26.07 21.61
N ILE A 294 -0.11 26.21 20.43
CA ILE A 294 0.59 26.20 19.15
C ILE A 294 0.34 27.52 18.40
N ALA A 295 1.41 28.24 18.06
CA ALA A 295 1.36 29.49 17.32
C ALA A 295 1.27 29.25 15.79
N CYS A 296 0.05 29.07 15.28
CA CYS A 296 -0.18 28.62 13.90
C CYS A 296 0.09 29.67 12.79
N ALA A 297 0.25 30.97 13.11
CA ALA A 297 0.49 32.03 12.12
C ALA A 297 1.21 33.25 12.72
N GLY A 298 1.93 34.01 11.88
CA GLY A 298 2.54 35.29 12.27
C GLY A 298 3.52 35.84 11.22
N GLU A 299 3.70 37.17 11.16
CA GLU A 299 4.61 37.87 10.24
C GLU A 299 6.09 37.71 10.66
N GLY A 300 6.60 36.48 10.56
CA GLY A 300 7.98 36.16 10.93
C GLY A 300 8.32 34.67 10.99
N SER A 301 7.33 33.77 10.92
CA SER A 301 7.52 32.32 11.02
C SER A 301 8.31 31.67 9.88
N ILE A 302 8.67 32.42 8.83
CA ILE A 302 9.69 32.05 7.84
C ILE A 302 10.65 33.25 7.65
N PRO A 303 11.98 33.10 7.83
CA PRO A 303 12.92 34.21 7.77
C PRO A 303 13.24 34.62 6.31
N ALA A 304 12.33 35.39 5.69
CA ALA A 304 12.44 35.88 4.31
C ALA A 304 13.67 36.78 3.99
N SER A 305 14.55 37.05 4.96
CA SER A 305 15.84 37.72 4.75
C SER A 305 17.04 36.77 4.61
N VAL A 306 16.82 35.46 4.69
CA VAL A 306 17.85 34.41 4.61
C VAL A 306 17.83 33.68 3.26
N LEU A 307 16.82 33.94 2.42
CA LEU A 307 16.66 33.40 1.08
C LEU A 307 16.58 34.58 0.10
N ARG A 308 17.68 34.88 -0.58
CA ARG A 308 17.82 35.97 -1.57
C ARG A 308 17.59 35.49 -2.99
N VAL A 309 17.87 34.22 -3.27
CA VAL A 309 17.64 33.56 -4.56
C VAL A 309 16.93 32.21 -4.35
N PRO A 310 16.20 31.67 -5.35
CA PRO A 310 15.51 30.38 -5.24
C PRO A 310 16.43 29.21 -4.86
N TRP A 311 17.71 29.30 -5.22
CA TRP A 311 18.77 28.34 -4.90
C TRP A 311 19.06 28.17 -3.41
N ASP A 312 18.80 29.19 -2.60
CA ASP A 312 19.04 29.12 -1.15
C ASP A 312 18.10 28.11 -0.46
N VAL A 313 16.97 27.73 -1.11
CA VAL A 313 16.04 26.69 -0.65
C VAL A 313 16.68 25.30 -0.77
N VAL A 314 17.53 25.05 -1.78
CA VAL A 314 18.22 23.76 -1.97
C VAL A 314 19.12 23.49 -0.76
N GLU A 315 19.89 24.48 -0.30
CA GLU A 315 20.76 24.35 0.88
C GLU A 315 19.98 24.02 2.17
N ARG A 316 18.73 24.50 2.26
CA ARG A 316 17.84 24.20 3.38
C ARG A 316 17.32 22.76 3.30
N ILE A 317 16.99 22.27 2.12
CA ILE A 317 16.62 20.86 1.89
C ILE A 317 17.79 19.94 2.25
N GLU A 318 19.01 20.23 1.78
CA GLU A 318 20.20 19.46 2.12
C GLU A 318 20.44 19.44 3.64
N LYS A 319 20.47 20.61 4.30
CA LYS A 319 20.64 20.69 5.76
C LYS A 319 19.52 19.97 6.53
N TYR A 320 18.28 20.04 6.04
CA TYR A 320 17.13 19.38 6.67
C TYR A 320 17.20 17.85 6.50
N SER A 321 17.60 17.35 5.33
CA SER A 321 17.76 15.91 5.08
C SER A 321 18.80 15.25 6.02
N ARG A 322 19.83 16.01 6.44
CA ARG A 322 20.83 15.59 7.43
C ARG A 322 20.28 15.46 8.86
N LEU A 323 19.12 16.04 9.16
CA LEU A 323 18.41 15.90 10.44
C LEU A 323 17.39 14.74 10.44
N GLY A 324 17.04 14.21 9.26
CA GLY A 324 16.00 13.20 9.07
C GLY A 324 16.07 11.95 9.96
N PRO A 325 17.25 11.40 10.35
CA PRO A 325 17.33 10.22 11.20
C PRO A 325 16.78 10.37 12.63
N ASN A 326 16.59 11.61 13.12
CA ASN A 326 16.26 11.90 14.51
C ASN A 326 14.78 12.31 14.71
N LEU A 327 13.89 12.01 13.75
CA LEU A 327 12.49 12.45 13.78
C LEU A 327 11.54 11.29 14.04
N THR A 328 10.72 11.42 15.08
CA THR A 328 9.89 10.34 15.66
C THR A 328 8.76 9.84 14.75
N ASN A 329 8.39 10.59 13.71
CA ASN A 329 7.33 10.25 12.76
C ASN A 329 7.76 10.62 11.33
N PRO A 330 7.90 9.63 10.41
CA PRO A 330 8.32 9.89 9.03
C PRO A 330 7.37 10.77 8.20
N LEU A 331 6.09 10.89 8.56
CA LEU A 331 5.11 11.70 7.82
C LEU A 331 5.28 13.20 8.07
N ASP A 332 5.78 13.60 9.24
CA ASP A 332 5.94 15.01 9.61
C ASP A 332 7.06 15.68 8.79
N ILE A 333 8.02 14.89 8.31
CA ILE A 333 9.05 15.31 7.33
C ILE A 333 8.39 15.86 6.06
N LEU A 334 7.36 15.17 5.54
CA LEU A 334 6.62 15.63 4.38
C LEU A 334 5.74 16.83 4.73
N GLY A 335 4.95 16.73 5.81
CA GLY A 335 4.01 17.79 6.21
C GLY A 335 4.70 19.14 6.39
N GLY A 336 5.83 19.14 7.10
CA GLY A 336 6.67 20.32 7.28
C GLY A 336 7.23 20.87 5.97
N ILE A 337 7.92 20.04 5.17
CA ILE A 337 8.57 20.56 3.96
C ILE A 337 7.58 20.96 2.87
N LEU A 338 6.47 20.23 2.67
CA LEU A 338 5.43 20.66 1.73
C LEU A 338 4.74 21.94 2.20
N GLY A 339 4.55 22.13 3.52
CA GLY A 339 4.07 23.41 4.06
C GLY A 339 5.00 24.56 3.69
N ILE A 340 6.30 24.38 3.88
CA ILE A 340 7.36 25.35 3.54
C ILE A 340 7.40 25.64 2.02
N LEU A 341 7.36 24.61 1.17
CA LEU A 341 7.40 24.78 -0.29
C LEU A 341 6.11 25.43 -0.83
N ASN A 342 4.94 25.07 -0.29
CA ASN A 342 3.68 25.74 -0.61
C ASN A 342 3.66 27.21 -0.15
N ALA A 343 4.42 27.58 0.89
CA ALA A 343 4.60 28.97 1.29
C ALA A 343 5.51 29.73 0.30
N PHE A 344 6.54 29.11 -0.28
CA PHE A 344 7.37 29.74 -1.32
C PHE A 344 6.67 29.86 -2.68
N GLU A 345 5.78 28.92 -3.02
CA GLU A 345 4.91 29.00 -4.21
C GLU A 345 3.95 30.21 -4.13
N ARG A 346 3.47 30.53 -2.91
CA ARG A 346 2.65 31.71 -2.60
C ARG A 346 3.47 32.98 -2.31
N GLY A 347 4.78 32.84 -2.11
CA GLY A 347 5.68 33.90 -1.69
C GLY A 347 6.28 34.71 -2.85
N THR A 348 7.10 35.71 -2.52
CA THR A 348 7.74 36.62 -3.48
C THR A 348 8.64 35.92 -4.50
N LEU A 349 9.27 34.80 -4.13
CA LEU A 349 10.13 34.00 -5.01
C LEU A 349 9.37 33.06 -5.97
N LYS A 350 8.05 32.85 -5.77
CA LYS A 350 7.15 32.03 -6.63
C LYS A 350 7.70 30.65 -7.03
N LEU A 351 8.47 30.00 -6.16
CA LEU A 351 9.13 28.73 -6.46
C LEU A 351 8.11 27.59 -6.52
N ARG A 352 8.02 26.93 -7.69
CA ARG A 352 7.13 25.78 -7.92
C ARG A 352 7.80 24.47 -7.50
N HIS A 353 7.00 23.49 -7.11
CA HIS A 353 7.47 22.14 -6.76
C HIS A 353 6.41 21.09 -7.09
N TYR A 354 6.82 19.91 -7.54
CA TYR A 354 5.94 18.76 -7.74
C TYR A 354 6.46 17.54 -6.94
N ALA A 355 5.62 16.99 -6.06
CA ALA A 355 6.00 15.98 -5.06
C ALA A 355 7.32 16.31 -4.30
N GLY A 356 7.55 17.59 -3.99
CA GLY A 356 8.78 18.07 -3.32
C GLY A 356 10.00 18.26 -4.23
N VAL A 357 9.98 17.83 -5.49
CA VAL A 357 11.01 18.20 -6.48
C VAL A 357 10.80 19.66 -6.88
N LEU A 358 11.82 20.49 -6.66
CA LEU A 358 11.80 21.91 -7.01
C LEU A 358 11.90 22.08 -8.53
N LEU A 359 11.04 22.93 -9.10
CA LEU A 359 11.15 23.37 -10.49
C LEU A 359 12.07 24.60 -10.50
N LEU A 360 13.38 24.34 -10.53
CA LEU A 360 14.41 25.35 -10.27
C LEU A 360 14.60 26.30 -11.47
N PRO A 361 14.49 27.63 -11.28
CA PRO A 361 14.84 28.60 -12.30
C PRO A 361 16.37 28.79 -12.40
N PRO A 362 16.88 29.43 -13.46
CA PRO A 362 18.31 29.74 -13.59
C PRO A 362 18.80 30.62 -12.42
N ASP A 363 20.07 30.50 -12.03
CA ASP A 363 20.68 31.40 -11.01
C ASP A 363 20.70 32.85 -11.56
N PRO A 364 20.12 33.84 -10.86
CA PRO A 364 20.17 35.26 -11.24
C PRO A 364 21.57 35.85 -11.49
N LYS A 365 22.65 35.15 -11.11
CA LYS A 365 24.05 35.54 -11.39
C LYS A 365 24.56 35.06 -12.76
N MET A 366 23.79 34.24 -13.48
CA MET A 366 24.10 33.74 -14.82
C MET A 366 23.63 34.74 -15.88
N VAL A 367 24.53 35.62 -16.34
CA VAL A 367 24.20 36.72 -17.25
C VAL A 367 24.14 36.29 -18.74
N GLU A 368 24.81 35.19 -19.09
CA GLU A 368 25.07 34.80 -20.49
C GLU A 368 24.00 33.90 -21.11
N PHE A 369 23.02 33.42 -20.34
CA PHE A 369 21.96 32.56 -20.84
C PHE A 369 20.68 33.36 -21.12
N PRO A 370 20.11 33.34 -22.33
CA PRO A 370 18.86 34.03 -22.61
C PRO A 370 17.71 33.39 -21.82
N TYR A 371 17.19 34.11 -20.82
CA TYR A 371 16.08 33.70 -19.95
C TYR A 371 14.77 33.34 -20.68
N HIS A 372 14.69 33.57 -21.99
CA HIS A 372 13.47 33.51 -22.80
C HIS A 372 13.07 32.09 -23.23
N ASN A 373 13.98 31.10 -23.16
CA ASN A 373 13.70 29.70 -23.53
C ASN A 373 13.57 28.76 -22.31
N TRP A 374 13.45 29.28 -21.09
CA TRP A 374 13.29 28.44 -19.89
C TRP A 374 11.89 27.85 -19.74
N THR A 375 11.79 26.54 -19.58
CA THR A 375 10.51 25.81 -19.37
C THR A 375 10.43 25.17 -17.99
N LEU A 376 9.22 24.79 -17.55
CA LEU A 376 9.06 24.05 -16.30
C LEU A 376 9.66 22.65 -16.36
N ALA A 377 9.74 22.05 -17.55
CA ALA A 377 10.43 20.79 -17.78
C ALA A 377 11.93 20.92 -17.46
N MET A 378 12.61 21.97 -17.95
CA MET A 378 14.01 22.27 -17.61
C MET A 378 14.19 22.39 -16.09
N GLY A 379 13.35 23.17 -15.43
CA GLY A 379 13.39 23.32 -13.97
C GLY A 379 13.17 22.00 -13.21
N PHE A 380 12.28 21.13 -13.71
CA PHE A 380 12.02 19.82 -13.12
C PHE A 380 13.23 18.87 -13.24
N PHE A 381 13.84 18.76 -14.43
CA PHE A 381 15.04 17.93 -14.60
C PHE A 381 16.20 18.38 -13.72
N SER A 382 16.44 19.69 -13.61
CA SER A 382 17.43 20.23 -12.66
C SER A 382 17.09 19.91 -11.21
N GLY A 383 15.79 19.89 -10.87
CA GLY A 383 15.28 19.42 -9.58
C GLY A 383 15.56 17.94 -9.30
N LEU A 384 15.75 17.10 -10.33
CA LEU A 384 16.13 15.69 -10.19
C LEU A 384 17.64 15.49 -9.93
N CYS A 385 18.52 16.46 -10.21
CA CYS A 385 19.98 16.27 -10.18
C CYS A 385 20.62 16.23 -8.76
N TRP A 386 19.91 15.71 -7.76
CA TRP A 386 20.44 15.34 -6.45
C TRP A 386 21.11 13.96 -6.45
N LYS A 387 21.96 13.71 -5.45
CA LYS A 387 22.53 12.41 -5.07
C LYS A 387 22.30 12.14 -3.58
N LEU A 388 22.43 10.88 -3.18
CA LEU A 388 22.45 10.48 -1.76
C LEU A 388 23.88 10.61 -1.21
N GLU A 389 24.03 11.04 0.05
CA GLU A 389 25.34 11.10 0.73
C GLU A 389 25.70 9.83 1.51
N LYS A 390 24.73 8.92 1.68
CA LYS A 390 24.86 7.64 2.40
C LYS A 390 24.04 6.57 1.69
N SER A 391 24.33 5.30 1.98
CA SER A 391 23.67 4.15 1.37
C SER A 391 22.13 4.20 1.49
N PRO A 392 21.39 3.90 0.41
CA PRO A 392 19.97 4.24 0.25
C PRO A 392 19.00 3.57 1.25
N SER A 393 18.00 4.33 1.70
CA SER A 393 16.83 3.84 2.45
C SER A 393 15.58 4.63 2.05
N ARG A 394 14.42 3.96 1.90
CA ARG A 394 13.17 4.54 1.36
C ARG A 394 12.22 5.04 2.44
N ARG A 395 11.30 5.92 2.02
CA ARG A 395 10.01 6.19 2.68
C ARG A 395 8.88 5.54 1.89
N ASP A 396 8.04 4.76 2.57
CA ASP A 396 6.88 4.09 1.99
C ASP A 396 5.89 5.08 1.36
N GLY A 397 5.36 4.74 0.17
CA GLY A 397 4.37 5.54 -0.53
C GLY A 397 4.89 6.76 -1.31
N PHE A 398 6.22 6.96 -1.38
CA PHE A 398 6.83 8.10 -2.08
C PHE A 398 7.56 7.74 -3.38
N PRO A 399 7.50 8.61 -4.41
CA PRO A 399 8.20 8.40 -5.67
C PRO A 399 9.72 8.46 -5.49
N SER A 400 10.43 7.46 -6.02
CA SER A 400 11.90 7.39 -5.96
C SER A 400 12.61 8.52 -6.68
N TRP A 401 11.96 9.08 -7.71
CA TRP A 401 12.45 10.25 -8.42
C TRP A 401 12.44 11.53 -7.57
N SER A 402 11.70 11.58 -6.46
CA SER A 402 11.74 12.68 -5.48
C SER A 402 12.71 12.39 -4.33
N TRP A 403 13.50 13.39 -3.94
CA TRP A 403 14.37 13.32 -2.76
C TRP A 403 13.57 13.05 -1.47
N THR A 404 12.28 13.45 -1.43
CA THR A 404 11.39 13.19 -0.28
C THR A 404 11.16 11.70 -0.04
N GLY A 405 11.38 10.84 -1.03
CA GLY A 405 11.28 9.38 -0.91
C GLY A 405 12.42 8.71 -0.15
N TRP A 406 13.40 9.45 0.37
CA TRP A 406 14.66 8.89 0.90
C TRP A 406 14.95 9.30 2.36
N ASN A 407 15.18 8.30 3.21
CA ASN A 407 15.46 8.43 4.64
C ASN A 407 16.92 8.78 4.98
N VAL A 408 17.72 9.17 3.98
CA VAL A 408 19.13 9.51 4.11
C VAL A 408 19.43 10.91 3.57
N PRO A 409 20.57 11.52 3.92
CA PRO A 409 20.90 12.87 3.46
C PRO A 409 21.04 12.94 1.94
N VAL A 410 20.61 14.08 1.38
CA VAL A 410 20.70 14.39 -0.05
C VAL A 410 21.54 15.65 -0.28
N ALA A 411 22.23 15.67 -1.41
CA ALA A 411 23.03 16.81 -1.87
C ALA A 411 22.86 17.01 -3.38
N TRP A 412 22.83 18.26 -3.83
CA TRP A 412 22.97 18.57 -5.26
C TRP A 412 24.45 18.68 -5.62
N GLY A 413 24.81 18.31 -6.86
CA GLY A 413 26.18 18.41 -7.38
C GLY A 413 26.69 19.86 -7.44
N ASN A 414 27.96 20.06 -7.83
CA ASN A 414 28.66 21.35 -7.68
C ASN A 414 27.80 22.55 -8.13
N LYS A 415 27.31 23.31 -7.14
CA LYS A 415 26.08 24.12 -7.27
C LYS A 415 26.18 25.26 -8.28
N LYS A 416 27.40 25.68 -8.61
CA LYS A 416 27.70 26.75 -9.57
C LYS A 416 27.72 26.29 -11.03
N ASP A 417 27.85 24.99 -11.27
CA ASP A 417 28.16 24.45 -12.60
C ASP A 417 26.99 23.66 -13.18
N LEU A 418 26.23 23.00 -12.31
CA LEU A 418 25.10 22.14 -12.67
C LEU A 418 24.03 22.85 -13.54
N TRP A 419 23.89 24.18 -13.43
CA TRP A 419 22.97 24.97 -14.26
C TRP A 419 23.59 25.66 -15.49
N LYS A 420 24.92 25.70 -15.60
CA LYS A 420 25.58 26.22 -16.81
C LYS A 420 25.38 25.29 -18.02
N TYR A 421 25.22 24.00 -17.74
CA TYR A 421 25.46 22.92 -18.71
C TYR A 421 24.18 22.14 -19.11
N ILE A 422 23.07 22.29 -18.38
CA ILE A 422 21.80 21.60 -18.68
C ILE A 422 20.96 22.42 -19.69
N ARG A 423 21.22 22.21 -20.99
CA ARG A 423 20.37 22.65 -22.12
C ARG A 423 19.41 21.54 -22.58
N VAL A 424 18.20 21.48 -22.03
CA VAL A 424 17.20 20.47 -22.43
C VAL A 424 16.65 20.79 -23.84
N ASP A 425 16.53 19.78 -24.71
CA ASP A 425 15.89 19.89 -26.03
C ASP A 425 14.41 20.31 -25.85
N GLU A 426 13.96 21.33 -26.60
CA GLU A 426 12.62 21.92 -26.51
C GLU A 426 11.49 20.90 -26.80
N LYS A 427 11.80 19.76 -27.41
CA LYS A 427 10.87 18.65 -27.64
C LYS A 427 10.64 17.78 -26.40
N VAL A 428 11.48 17.90 -25.36
CA VAL A 428 11.39 17.06 -24.16
C VAL A 428 10.22 17.51 -23.31
N GLN A 429 9.33 16.57 -23.01
CA GLN A 429 8.07 16.84 -22.31
C GLN A 429 7.98 16.07 -21.01
N VAL A 430 7.47 16.73 -19.97
CA VAL A 430 7.16 16.13 -18.67
C VAL A 430 5.67 16.31 -18.38
N GLY A 431 4.94 15.19 -18.42
CA GLY A 431 3.54 15.08 -18.03
C GLY A 431 3.37 14.59 -16.60
N VAL A 432 2.30 15.02 -15.95
CA VAL A 432 1.82 14.55 -14.66
C VAL A 432 0.52 13.80 -14.86
N GLU A 433 0.43 12.62 -14.25
CA GLU A 433 -0.76 11.77 -14.32
C GLU A 433 -1.77 12.14 -13.20
N LEU A 434 -3.02 12.34 -13.60
CA LEU A 434 -4.15 12.62 -12.72
C LEU A 434 -4.90 11.33 -12.34
N SER A 435 -5.67 11.37 -11.26
CA SER A 435 -6.47 10.23 -10.77
C SER A 435 -7.58 9.75 -11.71
N ASP A 436 -7.85 10.49 -12.80
CA ASP A 436 -8.75 10.10 -13.88
C ASP A 436 -8.02 9.52 -15.12
N GLY A 437 -6.71 9.29 -15.01
CA GLY A 437 -5.86 8.74 -16.07
C GLY A 437 -5.39 9.76 -17.11
N ARG A 438 -5.81 11.03 -17.04
CA ARG A 438 -5.29 12.06 -17.93
C ARG A 438 -3.85 12.41 -17.57
N ILE A 439 -3.00 12.50 -18.60
CA ILE A 439 -1.68 13.10 -18.50
C ILE A 439 -1.83 14.58 -18.91
N ILE A 440 -1.39 15.50 -18.05
CA ILE A 440 -1.30 16.93 -18.37
C ILE A 440 0.15 17.39 -18.21
N ASP A 441 0.62 18.28 -19.06
CA ASP A 441 1.97 18.85 -18.95
C ASP A 441 2.13 19.69 -17.67
N LEU A 442 3.38 19.85 -17.22
CA LEU A 442 3.69 20.66 -16.03
C LEU A 442 3.20 22.12 -16.12
N GLU A 443 3.12 22.72 -17.32
CA GLU A 443 2.74 24.13 -17.47
C GLU A 443 1.24 24.33 -17.35
N THR A 444 0.45 23.39 -17.90
CA THR A 444 -0.99 23.24 -17.71
C THR A 444 -1.36 22.91 -16.27
N LEU A 445 -0.56 22.11 -15.55
CA LEU A 445 -0.79 21.74 -14.14
C LEU A 445 -0.88 22.95 -13.20
N TYR A 446 -0.06 23.99 -13.40
CA TYR A 446 -0.08 25.19 -12.54
C TYR A 446 -1.06 26.27 -13.02
N GLN A 447 -1.89 26.01 -14.05
CA GLN A 447 -2.97 26.92 -14.41
C GLN A 447 -4.11 26.82 -13.38
N PRO A 448 -4.79 27.93 -13.01
CA PRO A 448 -5.74 27.96 -11.89
C PRO A 448 -6.85 26.88 -11.94
N GLN A 449 -7.32 26.55 -13.14
CA GLN A 449 -8.36 25.55 -13.40
C GLN A 449 -7.92 24.10 -13.20
N ASN A 450 -6.62 23.79 -13.33
CA ASN A 450 -6.08 22.43 -13.28
C ASN A 450 -5.19 22.16 -12.04
N ASN A 451 -4.89 23.20 -11.25
CA ASN A 451 -4.08 23.09 -10.06
C ASN A 451 -4.70 22.06 -9.09
N PRO A 452 -3.98 21.01 -8.64
CA PRO A 452 -4.56 19.92 -7.84
C PRO A 452 -5.18 20.37 -6.51
N LYS A 453 -4.86 21.59 -6.06
CA LYS A 453 -5.50 22.27 -4.92
C LYS A 453 -6.99 22.61 -5.16
N SER A 454 -7.54 22.37 -6.36
CA SER A 454 -8.97 22.53 -6.71
C SER A 454 -9.83 21.29 -6.47
N GLY A 455 -9.24 20.12 -6.17
CA GLY A 455 -9.94 18.86 -5.94
C GLY A 455 -9.60 17.71 -6.91
N LEU A 456 -8.60 17.90 -7.80
CA LEU A 456 -8.03 16.83 -8.61
C LEU A 456 -6.79 16.24 -7.91
N SER A 457 -6.86 14.97 -7.50
CA SER A 457 -5.69 14.23 -7.02
C SER A 457 -4.78 13.80 -8.17
N SER A 458 -3.46 13.96 -8.04
CA SER A 458 -2.48 13.33 -8.94
C SER A 458 -2.05 11.97 -8.40
N THR A 459 -1.57 11.08 -9.28
CA THR A 459 -1.23 9.68 -8.94
C THR A 459 0.24 9.47 -8.55
N ASN A 460 1.01 10.55 -8.35
CA ASN A 460 2.46 10.55 -8.12
C ASN A 460 3.33 9.94 -9.25
N PHE A 461 2.74 9.58 -10.39
CA PHE A 461 3.49 9.23 -11.61
C PHE A 461 3.82 10.48 -12.44
N VAL A 462 4.95 10.44 -13.13
CA VAL A 462 5.32 11.41 -14.18
C VAL A 462 5.68 10.68 -15.47
N HIS A 463 5.31 11.27 -16.60
CA HIS A 463 5.56 10.73 -17.94
C HIS A 463 6.59 11.59 -18.64
N ILE A 464 7.70 10.99 -19.07
CA ILE A 464 8.80 11.69 -19.73
C ILE A 464 8.85 11.27 -21.20
N SER A 465 8.90 12.23 -22.12
CA SER A 465 9.24 11.98 -23.53
C SER A 465 10.57 12.66 -23.83
N ALA A 466 11.59 11.90 -24.23
CA ALA A 466 12.98 12.36 -24.27
C ALA A 466 13.87 11.51 -25.19
N TRP A 467 15.10 11.99 -25.42
CA TRP A 467 16.19 11.16 -25.93
C TRP A 467 16.70 10.19 -24.86
N THR A 468 16.98 8.96 -25.28
CA THR A 468 17.39 7.84 -24.42
C THR A 468 18.57 7.08 -25.05
N SER A 469 19.48 6.55 -24.23
CA SER A 469 20.47 5.57 -24.66
C SER A 469 20.29 4.24 -23.93
N PRO A 470 20.39 3.08 -24.62
CA PRO A 470 20.40 1.78 -23.96
C PRO A 470 21.71 1.58 -23.19
N MET A 471 21.60 1.04 -21.98
CA MET A 471 22.72 0.82 -21.05
C MET A 471 22.69 -0.58 -20.46
N ARG A 472 23.86 -1.09 -20.05
CA ARG A 472 23.97 -2.35 -19.32
C ARG A 472 24.82 -2.18 -18.07
N ILE A 473 24.22 -2.33 -16.90
CA ILE A 473 24.94 -2.30 -15.60
C ILE A 473 25.82 -3.55 -15.51
N PHE A 474 27.04 -3.42 -14.98
CA PHE A 474 28.01 -4.53 -14.89
C PHE A 474 28.41 -4.88 -13.47
N ARG A 475 28.74 -3.91 -12.63
CA ARG A 475 29.14 -4.17 -11.25
C ARG A 475 28.95 -2.95 -10.34
N GLN A 476 28.68 -3.24 -9.07
CA GLN A 476 29.07 -2.39 -7.96
C GLN A 476 30.58 -2.60 -7.74
N ASN A 477 31.38 -1.53 -7.61
CA ASN A 477 32.86 -1.65 -7.63
C ASN A 477 33.51 -1.18 -6.31
N PRO A 478 33.49 -1.99 -5.23
CA PRO A 478 34.00 -1.62 -3.91
C PRO A 478 35.55 -1.65 -3.79
N GLY A 479 36.28 -1.88 -4.88
CA GLY A 479 37.70 -2.29 -4.84
C GLY A 479 38.74 -1.27 -5.33
N ARG A 480 38.35 -0.03 -5.68
CA ARG A 480 39.30 0.99 -6.19
C ARG A 480 39.19 2.39 -5.56
N TYR A 481 38.09 2.71 -4.87
CA TYR A 481 37.84 4.00 -4.22
C TYR A 481 36.92 3.82 -3.01
N ASP A 482 37.01 4.69 -2.01
CA ASP A 482 36.35 4.56 -0.70
C ASP A 482 34.81 4.79 -0.68
N ASP A 483 34.14 4.78 -1.85
CA ASP A 483 32.68 4.95 -1.97
C ASP A 483 32.03 3.66 -2.54
N PRO A 484 31.38 2.84 -1.71
CA PRO A 484 30.81 1.56 -2.14
C PRO A 484 29.51 1.68 -2.96
N ASP A 485 28.90 2.87 -3.07
CA ASP A 485 27.63 3.05 -3.78
C ASP A 485 27.81 3.41 -5.29
N ILE A 486 29.01 3.20 -5.85
CA ILE A 486 29.34 3.47 -7.27
C ILE A 486 29.08 2.24 -8.14
N TYR A 487 28.31 2.45 -9.21
CA TYR A 487 27.96 1.47 -10.23
C TYR A 487 28.68 1.76 -11.56
N GLU A 488 29.13 0.71 -12.24
CA GLU A 488 29.68 0.76 -13.59
C GLU A 488 28.71 0.17 -14.63
N ALA A 489 28.60 0.80 -15.80
CA ALA A 489 27.72 0.38 -16.90
C ALA A 489 28.35 0.58 -18.29
N LYS A 490 28.03 -0.31 -19.25
CA LYS A 490 28.30 -0.12 -20.69
C LYS A 490 27.31 0.89 -21.26
N VAL A 491 27.80 1.81 -22.09
CA VAL A 491 27.00 2.61 -23.04
C VAL A 491 27.54 2.37 -24.44
N LYS A 492 26.65 2.29 -25.44
CA LYS A 492 27.02 2.03 -26.84
C LYS A 492 27.23 3.32 -27.64
N LEU A 493 28.27 3.34 -28.46
CA LEU A 493 28.59 4.42 -29.41
C LEU A 493 28.03 4.11 -30.80
N GLU A 494 27.72 5.14 -31.57
CA GLU A 494 27.21 5.02 -32.95
C GLU A 494 28.21 4.32 -33.89
N ASP A 495 29.51 4.45 -33.63
CA ASP A 495 30.61 3.82 -34.37
C ASP A 495 30.85 2.33 -33.99
N LYS A 496 29.85 1.68 -33.37
CA LYS A 496 29.86 0.34 -32.76
C LYS A 496 30.75 0.16 -31.52
N GLY A 497 31.58 1.13 -31.16
CA GLY A 497 32.36 1.09 -29.93
C GLY A 497 31.48 1.13 -28.68
N TYR A 498 32.10 0.93 -27.52
CA TYR A 498 31.45 1.05 -26.23
C TYR A 498 32.35 1.76 -25.22
N ILE A 499 31.73 2.44 -24.26
CA ILE A 499 32.39 3.02 -23.10
C ILE A 499 31.91 2.35 -21.81
N TYR A 500 32.78 2.21 -20.82
CA TYR A 500 32.38 1.98 -19.44
C TYR A 500 32.25 3.32 -18.72
N TRP A 501 31.11 3.54 -18.08
CA TRP A 501 30.75 4.77 -17.40
C TRP A 501 30.37 4.49 -15.94
N ARG A 502 30.58 5.48 -15.05
CA ARG A 502 30.34 5.39 -13.61
C ARG A 502 29.26 6.37 -13.16
N PHE A 503 28.36 5.91 -12.30
CA PHE A 503 27.37 6.75 -11.62
C PHE A 503 27.19 6.31 -10.17
N LYS A 504 26.76 7.23 -9.29
CA LYS A 504 26.38 6.87 -7.91
C LYS A 504 24.91 6.48 -7.85
N ALA A 505 24.62 5.36 -7.18
CA ALA A 505 23.26 4.88 -7.04
C ALA A 505 22.38 5.83 -6.19
N THR A 506 21.12 5.94 -6.60
CA THR A 506 20.03 6.52 -5.83
C THR A 506 18.87 5.54 -5.75
N THR A 507 19.17 4.25 -5.50
CA THR A 507 18.19 3.17 -5.41
C THR A 507 18.56 2.16 -4.32
N ASN A 508 17.56 1.71 -3.53
CA ASN A 508 17.70 0.70 -2.48
C ASN A 508 17.59 -0.74 -2.99
N ILE A 509 17.33 -0.94 -4.28
CA ILE A 509 17.30 -2.26 -4.91
C ILE A 509 18.73 -2.60 -5.35
N GLN A 510 19.19 -3.81 -5.05
CA GLN A 510 20.54 -4.26 -5.39
C GLN A 510 20.57 -4.80 -6.83
N TYR A 511 20.78 -3.91 -7.80
CA TYR A 511 20.80 -4.25 -9.23
C TYR A 511 21.93 -5.22 -9.58
N LEU A 512 21.60 -6.25 -10.36
CA LEU A 512 22.51 -7.34 -10.70
C LEU A 512 23.51 -6.95 -11.81
N PRO A 513 24.69 -7.59 -11.85
CA PRO A 513 25.53 -7.61 -13.03
C PRO A 513 24.75 -7.99 -14.29
N ASN A 514 25.08 -7.34 -15.41
CA ASN A 514 24.47 -7.53 -16.73
C ASN A 514 23.01 -7.09 -16.91
N GLN A 515 22.39 -6.40 -15.93
CA GLN A 515 21.02 -5.91 -16.05
C GLN A 515 20.89 -4.72 -17.03
N GLN A 516 19.80 -4.66 -17.80
CA GLN A 516 19.52 -3.54 -18.71
C GLN A 516 19.02 -2.30 -17.96
N ALA A 517 19.43 -1.12 -18.42
CA ALA A 517 18.96 0.18 -17.95
C ALA A 517 18.83 1.16 -19.13
N ILE A 518 18.14 2.28 -18.91
CA ILE A 518 17.97 3.36 -19.89
C ILE A 518 18.62 4.62 -19.31
N GLY A 519 19.49 5.25 -20.08
CA GLY A 519 20.01 6.59 -19.78
C GLY A 519 19.13 7.63 -20.44
N ILE A 520 18.25 8.31 -19.69
CA ILE A 520 17.51 9.47 -20.20
C ILE A 520 18.49 10.64 -20.28
N HIS A 521 18.61 11.25 -21.46
CA HIS A 521 19.55 12.35 -21.72
C HIS A 521 19.08 13.62 -21.02
N LEU A 522 19.78 14.00 -19.96
CA LEU A 522 19.62 15.29 -19.30
C LEU A 522 20.49 16.31 -20.03
N ALA A 523 19.92 16.90 -21.08
CA ALA A 523 20.53 17.89 -21.96
C ALA A 523 21.62 17.41 -22.93
N HIS A 524 21.76 18.17 -24.02
CA HIS A 524 22.82 18.03 -25.02
C HIS A 524 23.32 19.42 -25.40
N GLN A 525 24.61 19.56 -25.69
CA GLN A 525 25.19 20.83 -26.11
C GLN A 525 24.74 21.22 -27.53
N SER A 526 24.56 22.52 -27.74
CA SER A 526 24.52 23.18 -29.05
C SER A 526 25.43 24.40 -28.99
N GLY A 527 26.41 24.50 -29.89
CA GLY A 527 27.43 25.58 -29.91
C GLY A 527 28.84 25.04 -29.68
N SER A 528 29.79 25.48 -30.51
CA SER A 528 31.17 25.00 -30.59
C SER A 528 32.12 25.85 -29.75
N ASP A 529 31.91 25.88 -28.44
CA ASP A 529 32.78 26.59 -27.49
C ASP A 529 33.78 25.62 -26.85
N ASP A 530 35.08 25.83 -27.10
CA ASP A 530 36.16 24.82 -26.98
C ASP A 530 36.37 24.22 -25.58
N TYR A 531 35.84 24.83 -24.51
CA TYR A 531 35.98 24.33 -23.14
C TYR A 531 35.17 23.07 -22.82
N PHE A 532 34.20 22.71 -23.67
CA PHE A 532 33.28 21.58 -23.41
C PHE A 532 33.69 20.25 -24.04
N ALA A 533 34.72 20.23 -24.88
CA ALA A 533 35.21 19.02 -25.53
C ALA A 533 35.68 17.93 -24.54
N ALA A 534 35.80 18.22 -23.24
CA ALA A 534 36.21 17.30 -22.19
C ALA A 534 35.07 16.63 -21.38
N THR A 535 33.79 17.03 -21.54
CA THR A 535 32.68 16.45 -20.75
C THR A 535 31.49 16.07 -21.62
N GLY A 536 31.17 14.78 -21.69
CA GLY A 536 29.99 14.25 -22.38
C GLY A 536 28.66 14.43 -21.61
N PRO A 537 27.55 13.89 -22.14
CA PRO A 537 26.20 14.20 -21.68
C PRO A 537 25.94 13.76 -20.23
N ALA A 538 24.98 14.41 -19.57
CA ALA A 538 24.46 13.95 -18.30
C ALA A 538 23.32 12.95 -18.52
N LEU A 539 23.32 11.86 -17.74
CA LEU A 539 22.31 10.79 -17.86
C LEU A 539 21.58 10.60 -16.53
N LEU A 540 20.26 10.66 -16.58
CA LEU A 540 19.38 10.13 -15.53
C LEU A 540 19.22 8.63 -15.81
N VAL A 541 19.83 7.80 -14.98
CA VAL A 541 19.79 6.35 -15.14
C VAL A 541 18.47 5.84 -14.57
N VAL A 542 17.72 5.10 -15.39
CA VAL A 542 16.44 4.52 -15.00
C VAL A 542 16.35 3.04 -15.38
N GLY A 543 15.60 2.26 -14.61
CA GLY A 543 15.43 0.82 -14.79
C GLY A 543 13.95 0.44 -14.78
N LYS A 544 13.56 -0.51 -15.62
CA LYS A 544 12.17 -0.98 -15.74
C LYS A 544 11.82 -1.92 -14.59
N VAL A 545 10.65 -1.73 -13.99
CA VAL A 545 10.09 -2.57 -12.92
C VAL A 545 8.58 -2.73 -13.20
N GLY A 546 8.21 -3.81 -13.88
CA GLY A 546 6.88 -3.93 -14.49
C GLY A 546 6.65 -2.84 -15.54
N ASP A 547 5.45 -2.24 -15.58
CA ASP A 547 5.12 -1.15 -16.52
C ASP A 547 5.56 0.25 -16.04
N ILE A 548 6.27 0.33 -14.92
CA ILE A 548 6.83 1.59 -14.40
C ILE A 548 8.35 1.57 -14.44
N VAL A 549 8.92 2.76 -14.37
CA VAL A 549 10.35 3.01 -14.47
C VAL A 549 10.83 3.66 -13.17
N GLU A 550 11.86 3.09 -12.56
CA GLU A 550 12.50 3.62 -11.35
C GLU A 550 13.80 4.34 -11.70
N ARG A 551 14.05 5.46 -11.02
CA ARG A 551 15.34 6.14 -11.00
C ARG A 551 16.39 5.26 -10.29
N LEU A 552 17.46 4.90 -11.00
CA LEU A 552 18.59 4.14 -10.45
C LEU A 552 19.72 5.05 -9.97
N GLY A 553 19.93 6.19 -10.63
CA GLY A 553 21.04 7.10 -10.32
C GLY A 553 21.18 8.26 -11.30
N PHE A 554 22.27 9.00 -11.17
CA PHE A 554 22.61 10.16 -11.99
C PHE A 554 24.13 10.33 -12.10
N GLY A 555 24.61 10.82 -13.24
CA GLY A 555 26.01 11.20 -13.45
C GLY A 555 26.25 11.96 -14.75
N TRP A 556 27.52 12.31 -14.98
CA TRP A 556 28.03 12.94 -16.21
C TRP A 556 28.96 11.97 -16.93
N VAL A 557 28.89 11.88 -18.25
CA VAL A 557 29.80 11.04 -19.05
C VAL A 557 31.10 11.82 -19.33
N ASP A 558 31.89 12.04 -18.29
CA ASP A 558 33.20 12.72 -18.33
C ASP A 558 34.16 12.01 -19.31
N GLN A 559 34.86 12.78 -20.15
CA GLN A 559 35.78 12.21 -21.15
C GLN A 559 37.17 11.88 -20.59
N GLY A 560 37.54 12.39 -19.42
CA GLY A 560 38.83 12.09 -18.80
C GLY A 560 38.96 10.67 -18.22
N TYR A 561 37.87 9.90 -18.13
CA TYR A 561 37.81 8.70 -17.29
C TYR A 561 37.01 7.50 -17.86
N TYR A 562 36.71 7.45 -19.16
CA TYR A 562 36.15 6.24 -19.78
C TYR A 562 37.24 5.34 -20.39
N GLU A 563 37.04 4.03 -20.28
CA GLU A 563 37.78 3.02 -21.03
C GLU A 563 36.93 2.61 -22.25
N ARG A 564 37.50 2.65 -23.46
CA ARG A 564 36.81 2.36 -24.74
C ARG A 564 37.10 0.93 -25.21
N PHE A 565 36.05 0.21 -25.62
CA PHE A 565 36.11 -1.19 -26.02
C PHE A 565 35.39 -1.45 -27.35
N ASP A 566 35.75 -2.55 -27.99
CA ASP A 566 35.14 -3.04 -29.23
C ASP A 566 33.87 -3.91 -28.97
N GLU A 567 33.39 -4.60 -30.02
CA GLU A 567 32.22 -5.48 -29.93
C GLU A 567 32.49 -6.82 -29.22
N ASN A 568 33.74 -7.28 -29.16
CA ASN A 568 34.16 -8.47 -28.41
C ASN A 568 34.34 -8.17 -26.91
N GLY A 569 34.67 -6.92 -26.57
CA GLY A 569 35.00 -6.49 -25.21
C GLY A 569 36.50 -6.28 -24.97
N ASP A 570 37.31 -6.26 -26.03
CA ASP A 570 38.73 -5.91 -25.98
C ASP A 570 38.92 -4.38 -26.05
N PHE A 571 40.05 -3.89 -25.54
CA PHE A 571 40.38 -2.46 -25.58
C PHE A 571 40.51 -1.97 -27.03
N ALA A 572 39.79 -0.90 -27.36
CA ALA A 572 39.84 -0.30 -28.68
C ALA A 572 41.24 0.28 -28.94
N VAL A 573 41.92 -0.25 -29.97
CA VAL A 573 43.12 0.36 -30.56
C VAL A 573 42.72 1.30 -31.70
N ASP A 574 43.60 2.20 -32.10
CA ASP A 574 43.46 2.96 -33.34
C ASP A 574 43.78 2.11 -34.59
N LYS A 575 43.85 2.77 -35.76
CA LYS A 575 44.07 2.10 -37.05
C LYS A 575 45.49 1.57 -37.24
N ASP A 576 46.45 2.09 -36.47
CA ASP A 576 47.87 1.74 -36.54
C ASP A 576 48.28 0.78 -35.41
N GLY A 577 47.34 0.48 -34.51
CA GLY A 577 47.46 -0.52 -33.44
C GLY A 577 47.87 0.05 -32.08
N ASP A 578 47.99 1.37 -31.94
CA ASP A 578 48.34 2.01 -30.68
C ASP A 578 47.11 2.17 -29.76
N ARG A 579 47.40 2.23 -28.46
CA ARG A 579 46.48 2.49 -27.36
C ARG A 579 46.62 3.92 -26.84
N SER A 580 47.73 4.61 -27.11
CA SER A 580 48.05 5.91 -26.51
C SER A 580 47.04 7.01 -26.88
N LEU A 581 46.54 7.02 -28.12
CA LEU A 581 45.56 7.99 -28.61
C LEU A 581 44.26 8.01 -27.79
N TRP A 582 43.85 6.86 -27.23
CA TRP A 582 42.66 6.74 -26.40
C TRP A 582 42.91 7.01 -24.90
N THR A 583 44.08 7.53 -24.54
CA THR A 583 44.46 7.85 -23.14
C THR A 583 44.81 9.32 -22.90
N ASN A 584 44.70 10.19 -23.92
CA ASN A 584 45.04 11.61 -23.83
C ASN A 584 43.78 12.49 -23.78
N PRO A 585 43.47 13.15 -22.64
CA PRO A 585 42.28 14.00 -22.47
C PRO A 585 42.11 15.11 -23.52
N ASN A 586 43.19 15.53 -24.17
CA ASN A 586 43.18 16.68 -25.10
C ASN A 586 42.98 16.28 -26.57
N MET A 587 42.71 15.00 -26.89
CA MET A 587 42.53 14.53 -28.28
C MET A 587 41.26 13.67 -28.50
N PHE A 588 40.32 13.65 -27.57
CA PHE A 588 39.10 12.85 -27.73
C PHE A 588 38.10 13.43 -28.75
N PRO A 589 37.55 12.61 -29.67
CA PRO A 589 36.43 12.99 -30.51
C PRO A 589 35.11 12.96 -29.71
N PRO A 590 34.07 13.72 -30.11
CA PRO A 590 32.81 13.80 -29.37
C PRO A 590 32.12 12.44 -29.20
N LEU A 591 31.63 12.19 -27.99
CA LEU A 591 30.92 10.95 -27.61
C LEU A 591 29.53 10.85 -28.26
N ASN A 592 29.49 10.36 -29.49
CA ASN A 592 28.26 10.00 -30.18
C ASN A 592 27.65 8.71 -29.60
N LEU A 593 26.89 8.85 -28.50
CA LEU A 593 26.11 7.76 -27.91
C LEU A 593 24.95 7.36 -28.82
N VAL A 594 24.70 6.05 -28.98
CA VAL A 594 23.49 5.56 -29.66
C VAL A 594 22.27 6.08 -28.91
N LYS A 595 21.41 6.85 -29.59
CA LYS A 595 20.22 7.47 -28.99
C LYS A 595 18.93 7.18 -29.77
N SER A 596 17.88 6.86 -29.02
CA SER A 596 16.51 6.69 -29.48
C SER A 596 15.63 7.81 -28.91
N TRP A 597 14.53 8.15 -29.60
CA TRP A 597 13.49 9.01 -29.02
C TRP A 597 12.39 8.13 -28.40
N GLU A 598 12.21 8.21 -27.09
CA GLU A 598 11.15 7.53 -26.36
C GLU A 598 10.04 8.49 -25.93
N LYS A 599 8.81 7.98 -25.85
CA LYS A 599 7.62 8.74 -25.43
C LYS A 599 6.95 8.06 -24.25
N ASN A 600 6.47 8.87 -23.31
CA ASN A 600 5.71 8.45 -22.14
C ASN A 600 6.41 7.39 -21.26
N ILE A 601 7.71 7.58 -21.00
CA ILE A 601 8.46 6.82 -20.00
C ILE A 601 7.83 7.13 -18.62
N LYS A 602 7.07 6.17 -18.06
CA LYS A 602 6.29 6.34 -16.83
C LYS A 602 7.16 6.14 -15.58
N LEU A 603 7.70 7.22 -15.01
CA LEU A 603 8.45 7.20 -13.76
C LEU A 603 7.52 7.16 -12.53
N GLY A 604 7.78 6.25 -11.59
CA GLY A 604 6.80 5.88 -10.56
C GLY A 604 7.33 5.52 -9.18
N ILE A 605 6.47 4.86 -8.39
CA ILE A 605 6.73 4.39 -7.02
C ILE A 605 6.98 2.87 -7.07
N CYS A 606 8.23 2.41 -6.99
CA CYS A 606 8.51 1.00 -6.73
C CYS A 606 8.36 0.66 -5.23
N ASP A 607 7.11 0.62 -4.81
CA ASP A 607 6.58 -0.20 -3.71
C ASP A 607 5.07 -0.36 -3.98
N VAL A 608 4.75 -0.91 -5.16
CA VAL A 608 3.42 -0.84 -5.77
C VAL A 608 2.37 -1.54 -4.90
N SER A 609 2.75 -2.66 -4.27
CA SER A 609 1.93 -3.41 -3.31
C SER A 609 1.46 -2.57 -2.12
N LYS A 610 2.30 -1.64 -1.61
CA LYS A 610 1.88 -0.66 -0.58
C LYS A 610 1.20 0.58 -1.16
N PHE A 611 1.58 1.03 -2.36
CA PHE A 611 0.95 2.21 -2.97
C PHE A 611 -0.53 1.92 -3.32
N ILE A 612 -0.84 0.74 -3.85
CA ILE A 612 -2.20 0.24 -4.06
C ILE A 612 -2.98 0.29 -2.73
N ALA A 613 -2.42 -0.28 -1.65
CA ALA A 613 -3.05 -0.25 -0.33
C ALA A 613 -3.33 1.19 0.17
N CYS A 614 -2.37 2.11 0.04
CA CYS A 614 -2.55 3.53 0.42
C CYS A 614 -3.57 4.27 -0.45
N TYR A 615 -3.62 3.99 -1.76
CA TYR A 615 -4.55 4.62 -2.69
C TYR A 615 -5.99 4.15 -2.43
N PHE A 616 -6.21 2.83 -2.32
CA PHE A 616 -7.53 2.28 -2.00
C PHE A 616 -8.00 2.63 -0.58
N ALA A 617 -7.10 2.76 0.40
CA ALA A 617 -7.44 3.24 1.74
C ALA A 617 -7.94 4.70 1.79
N ARG A 618 -7.70 5.51 0.74
CA ARG A 618 -8.12 6.93 0.66
C ARG A 618 -9.16 7.22 -0.42
N ALA A 619 -9.22 6.43 -1.48
CA ALA A 619 -10.04 6.71 -2.67
C ALA A 619 -11.51 6.20 -2.61
N VAL A 620 -11.94 5.49 -1.56
CA VAL A 620 -13.25 4.78 -1.56
C VAL A 620 -14.27 5.24 -0.50
N PRO A 621 -14.97 6.37 -0.73
CA PRO A 621 -16.36 6.55 -0.31
C PRO A 621 -17.28 5.87 -1.35
N ARG A 622 -17.71 4.62 -1.08
CA ARG A 622 -18.48 3.77 -2.01
C ARG A 622 -19.72 4.47 -2.64
N PHE A 623 -19.79 4.65 -3.96
CA PHE A 623 -21.07 4.92 -4.66
C PHE A 623 -21.19 4.43 -6.12
N ARG A 624 -22.13 3.49 -6.32
CA ARG A 624 -22.93 3.17 -7.55
C ARG A 624 -22.23 2.65 -8.82
N LYS A 625 -22.97 1.78 -9.53
CA LYS A 625 -22.60 1.14 -10.81
C LYS A 625 -22.44 2.17 -11.95
N PRO A 626 -21.47 1.97 -12.88
CA PRO A 626 -21.43 2.67 -14.16
C PRO A 626 -22.64 2.39 -15.07
N ARG A 627 -22.84 3.21 -16.11
CA ARG A 627 -23.83 2.98 -17.17
C ARG A 627 -23.26 2.11 -18.32
N PRO A 628 -24.08 1.40 -19.11
CA PRO A 628 -23.59 0.32 -19.99
C PRO A 628 -22.68 0.73 -21.16
N ASN A 629 -22.78 1.98 -21.64
CA ASN A 629 -22.30 2.33 -22.99
C ASN A 629 -20.79 2.65 -23.11
N LEU A 630 -19.98 2.40 -22.09
CA LEU A 630 -18.52 2.64 -22.13
C LEU A 630 -17.67 1.40 -22.45
N ARG A 631 -18.22 0.17 -22.42
CA ARG A 631 -17.45 -1.07 -22.70
C ARG A 631 -16.85 -1.10 -24.11
N ARG A 632 -17.67 -0.83 -25.13
CA ARG A 632 -17.31 -0.97 -26.56
C ARG A 632 -16.19 -0.07 -27.08
N LEU A 633 -15.79 0.97 -26.33
CA LEU A 633 -14.65 1.82 -26.68
C LEU A 633 -13.34 1.41 -25.99
N HIS A 634 -13.40 0.55 -24.97
CA HIS A 634 -12.24 0.03 -24.27
C HIS A 634 -11.72 -1.26 -24.94
N GLU A 635 -12.65 -2.14 -25.31
CA GLU A 635 -12.38 -3.44 -25.97
C GLU A 635 -11.60 -3.27 -27.31
N TYR A 636 -11.88 -2.22 -28.08
CA TYR A 636 -11.25 -1.99 -29.40
C TYR A 636 -9.81 -1.46 -29.33
N TYR A 637 -9.39 -0.88 -28.20
CA TYR A 637 -8.03 -0.31 -28.05
C TYR A 637 -7.05 -1.29 -27.39
N LEU A 638 -7.54 -2.25 -26.59
CA LEU A 638 -6.72 -3.29 -25.97
C LEU A 638 -6.31 -4.40 -26.95
N HIS A 639 -7.15 -4.72 -27.95
CA HIS A 639 -6.89 -5.83 -28.87
C HIS A 639 -5.77 -5.59 -29.90
N SER A 640 -5.26 -4.36 -30.07
CA SER A 640 -4.37 -4.00 -31.18
C SER A 640 -2.86 -3.96 -30.88
N GLN A 641 -2.43 -4.20 -29.63
CA GLN A 641 -0.99 -4.22 -29.28
C GLN A 641 -0.50 -5.51 -28.58
N LEU A 642 -1.36 -6.47 -28.24
CA LEU A 642 -0.97 -7.68 -27.48
C LEU A 642 -0.26 -8.79 -28.29
N ASN A 643 -0.02 -8.60 -29.59
CA ASN A 643 0.49 -9.66 -30.49
C ASN A 643 1.98 -9.56 -30.88
N GLN A 644 2.79 -8.74 -30.21
CA GLN A 644 4.25 -8.70 -30.44
C GLN A 644 5.07 -8.54 -29.15
N LEU A 645 5.23 -9.63 -28.40
CA LEU A 645 6.48 -10.07 -27.74
C LEU A 645 6.18 -11.30 -26.87
N SER A 646 6.12 -12.47 -27.50
CA SER A 646 5.88 -13.76 -26.84
C SER A 646 7.20 -14.51 -26.63
N LEU A 647 7.83 -14.33 -25.46
CA LEU A 647 8.81 -15.21 -24.79
C LEU A 647 9.25 -14.57 -23.45
N GLU A 648 9.81 -15.38 -22.54
CA GLU A 648 10.24 -15.06 -21.15
C GLU A 648 9.13 -14.96 -20.08
N MET A 649 8.96 -16.01 -19.26
CA MET A 649 8.09 -16.04 -18.07
C MET A 649 8.68 -16.78 -16.84
N ALA A 650 10.01 -16.84 -16.71
CA ALA A 650 10.75 -17.72 -15.77
C ALA A 650 10.18 -17.83 -14.34
N THR A 651 9.82 -16.72 -13.65
CA THR A 651 8.63 -16.67 -12.77
C THR A 651 8.13 -15.23 -12.66
N VAL A 652 6.86 -15.04 -12.26
CA VAL A 652 6.28 -13.69 -12.11
C VAL A 652 6.64 -13.02 -10.77
N ALA A 653 7.00 -13.78 -9.73
CA ALA A 653 7.37 -13.23 -8.42
C ALA A 653 8.89 -13.05 -8.22
N PHE A 654 9.71 -13.97 -8.74
CA PHE A 654 11.16 -13.99 -8.51
C PHE A 654 11.94 -14.18 -9.83
N PRO A 655 11.73 -13.34 -10.86
CA PRO A 655 12.29 -13.53 -12.20
C PRO A 655 13.82 -13.52 -12.26
N ASN A 656 14.50 -12.97 -11.26
CA ASN A 656 15.96 -12.96 -11.16
C ASN A 656 16.52 -14.20 -10.45
N ASP A 657 15.69 -14.87 -9.65
CA ASP A 657 16.03 -16.05 -8.84
C ASP A 657 15.38 -17.30 -9.42
N SER A 658 14.98 -17.28 -10.70
CA SER A 658 14.26 -18.39 -11.36
C SER A 658 14.86 -18.72 -12.72
N GLU A 659 14.92 -20.01 -13.03
CA GLU A 659 15.54 -20.56 -14.23
C GLU A 659 14.65 -21.64 -14.85
N VAL A 660 14.82 -21.88 -16.16
CA VAL A 660 14.28 -23.07 -16.83
C VAL A 660 15.44 -24.01 -17.16
N VAL A 661 15.42 -25.21 -16.57
CA VAL A 661 16.46 -26.24 -16.77
C VAL A 661 15.88 -27.46 -17.49
N ARG A 662 16.60 -27.96 -18.50
CA ARG A 662 16.29 -29.26 -19.11
C ARG A 662 16.99 -30.38 -18.36
N LEU A 663 16.20 -31.28 -17.78
CA LEU A 663 16.66 -32.40 -16.96
C LEU A 663 17.13 -33.59 -17.82
N PRO A 664 17.94 -34.53 -17.26
CA PRO A 664 18.33 -35.78 -17.91
C PRO A 664 17.16 -36.62 -18.46
N SER A 665 15.98 -36.58 -17.81
CA SER A 665 14.72 -37.16 -18.30
C SER A 665 14.26 -36.64 -19.66
N GLY A 666 14.85 -35.54 -20.14
CA GLY A 666 14.49 -34.83 -21.36
C GLY A 666 13.40 -33.78 -21.16
N VAL A 667 12.84 -33.64 -19.95
CA VAL A 667 11.79 -32.68 -19.57
C VAL A 667 12.40 -31.38 -19.04
N SER A 668 11.77 -30.25 -19.33
CA SER A 668 12.19 -28.91 -18.91
C SER A 668 11.35 -28.44 -17.73
N TYR A 669 11.98 -28.05 -16.62
CA TYR A 669 11.32 -27.50 -15.43
C TYR A 669 11.69 -26.04 -15.23
N SER A 670 10.68 -25.19 -15.01
CA SER A 670 10.85 -23.84 -14.46
C SER A 670 10.85 -23.88 -12.94
N TYR A 671 11.78 -23.20 -12.30
CA TYR A 671 11.91 -23.21 -10.85
C TYR A 671 12.53 -21.94 -10.29
N THR A 672 12.00 -21.45 -9.16
CA THR A 672 12.70 -20.47 -8.31
C THR A 672 13.71 -21.19 -7.43
N TYR A 673 14.94 -20.71 -7.35
CA TYR A 673 15.98 -21.19 -6.44
C TYR A 673 16.77 -20.05 -5.79
N ILE A 674 16.73 -19.99 -4.47
CA ILE A 674 17.50 -19.07 -3.64
C ILE A 674 18.44 -19.89 -2.75
N PRO A 675 19.77 -19.76 -2.87
CA PRO A 675 20.71 -20.55 -2.09
C PRO A 675 20.68 -20.21 -0.60
N ALA A 676 20.92 -21.21 0.24
CA ALA A 676 20.95 -21.06 1.70
C ALA A 676 22.08 -20.13 2.18
N LYS A 677 21.87 -19.47 3.33
CA LYS A 677 22.88 -18.63 3.99
C LYS A 677 23.42 -19.35 5.23
N ALA A 678 24.74 -19.40 5.37
CA ALA A 678 25.44 -20.19 6.38
C ALA A 678 25.00 -21.68 6.38
N HIS A 679 24.94 -22.33 7.54
CA HIS A 679 24.62 -23.76 7.68
C HIS A 679 23.12 -24.03 7.87
N ASN A 680 22.26 -23.33 7.14
CA ASN A 680 20.82 -23.63 7.12
C ASN A 680 20.49 -24.58 5.96
N PRO A 681 19.51 -25.49 6.11
CA PRO A 681 19.05 -26.35 5.04
C PRO A 681 18.22 -25.58 4.00
N THR A 682 18.02 -26.22 2.84
CA THR A 682 17.10 -25.76 1.79
C THR A 682 15.70 -26.37 1.98
N ILE A 683 14.66 -25.61 1.65
CA ILE A 683 13.26 -26.03 1.67
C ILE A 683 12.77 -26.20 0.23
N LEU A 684 12.18 -27.36 -0.09
CA LEU A 684 11.49 -27.62 -1.35
C LEU A 684 9.99 -27.35 -1.16
N PHE A 685 9.43 -26.44 -1.95
CA PHE A 685 7.98 -26.15 -1.97
C PHE A 685 7.31 -26.74 -3.22
N LEU A 686 6.27 -27.56 -3.03
CA LEU A 686 5.51 -28.22 -4.11
C LEU A 686 4.04 -27.78 -4.06
N HIS A 687 3.55 -27.13 -5.12
CA HIS A 687 2.19 -26.55 -5.17
C HIS A 687 1.09 -27.54 -5.61
N GLY A 688 -0.18 -27.14 -5.50
CA GLY A 688 -1.35 -27.92 -5.88
C GLY A 688 -1.99 -27.58 -7.23
N PHE A 689 -3.28 -27.95 -7.40
CA PHE A 689 -4.11 -27.61 -8.55
C PHE A 689 -5.29 -26.69 -8.19
N PRO A 690 -5.61 -25.68 -9.03
CA PRO A 690 -4.70 -24.98 -9.92
C PRO A 690 -3.88 -24.00 -9.07
N SER A 691 -2.56 -24.19 -9.02
CA SER A 691 -1.62 -23.34 -8.29
C SER A 691 -0.29 -23.27 -9.05
N SER A 692 0.72 -22.59 -8.50
CA SER A 692 2.05 -22.46 -9.08
C SER A 692 3.09 -22.13 -8.00
N SER A 693 4.38 -22.08 -8.36
CA SER A 693 5.45 -21.54 -7.52
C SER A 693 5.11 -20.18 -6.88
N TYR A 694 4.32 -19.35 -7.58
CA TYR A 694 3.84 -18.04 -7.13
C TYR A 694 3.02 -18.09 -5.83
N ASP A 695 2.33 -19.19 -5.52
CA ASP A 695 1.51 -19.29 -4.29
C ASP A 695 2.34 -19.56 -3.02
N TRP A 696 3.63 -19.86 -3.20
CA TRP A 696 4.60 -19.88 -2.12
C TRP A 696 5.29 -18.52 -1.89
N ARG A 697 4.89 -17.45 -2.59
CA ARG A 697 5.53 -16.12 -2.51
C ARG A 697 5.79 -15.63 -1.08
N HIS A 698 4.83 -15.81 -0.17
CA HIS A 698 4.96 -15.37 1.22
C HIS A 698 5.91 -16.26 2.05
N GLN A 699 6.07 -17.53 1.69
CA GLN A 699 7.00 -18.48 2.29
C GLN A 699 8.42 -18.26 1.74
N ILE A 700 8.57 -18.16 0.41
CA ILE A 700 9.84 -17.91 -0.29
C ILE A 700 10.50 -16.64 0.25
N THR A 701 9.78 -15.52 0.31
CA THR A 701 10.30 -14.26 0.87
C THR A 701 10.66 -14.37 2.36
N TYR A 702 9.85 -15.08 3.15
CA TYR A 702 10.12 -15.23 4.59
C TYR A 702 11.38 -16.07 4.85
N PHE A 703 11.45 -17.28 4.31
CA PHE A 703 12.52 -18.23 4.61
C PHE A 703 13.88 -17.80 4.06
N SER A 704 13.93 -17.21 2.86
CA SER A 704 15.15 -16.61 2.30
C SER A 704 15.67 -15.39 3.08
N SER A 705 14.76 -14.60 3.68
CA SER A 705 15.14 -13.45 4.53
C SER A 705 15.81 -13.89 5.84
N ILE A 706 15.38 -15.00 6.43
CA ILE A 706 16.01 -15.63 7.61
C ILE A 706 17.10 -16.65 7.26
N GLY A 707 17.47 -16.74 5.97
CA GLY A 707 18.65 -17.45 5.49
C GLY A 707 18.51 -18.96 5.29
N PHE A 708 17.31 -19.52 5.27
CA PHE A 708 17.10 -20.85 4.70
C PHE A 708 17.27 -20.79 3.18
N GLY A 709 17.72 -21.89 2.57
CA GLY A 709 17.64 -22.04 1.12
C GLY A 709 16.20 -22.32 0.71
N VAL A 710 15.84 -22.00 -0.52
CA VAL A 710 14.50 -22.22 -1.05
C VAL A 710 14.59 -22.74 -2.48
N ILE A 711 13.84 -23.79 -2.80
CA ILE A 711 13.62 -24.26 -4.17
C ILE A 711 12.11 -24.49 -4.38
N ALA A 712 11.54 -23.91 -5.44
CA ALA A 712 10.10 -23.92 -5.71
C ALA A 712 9.85 -24.06 -7.23
N PRO A 713 9.73 -25.29 -7.76
CA PRO A 713 9.36 -25.52 -9.15
C PRO A 713 7.89 -25.16 -9.42
N ASP A 714 7.60 -24.73 -10.65
CA ASP A 714 6.30 -25.01 -11.27
C ASP A 714 6.28 -26.49 -11.66
N LEU A 715 5.23 -27.22 -11.31
CA LEU A 715 5.16 -28.67 -11.53
C LEU A 715 4.86 -29.02 -13.00
N LEU A 716 4.96 -30.31 -13.35
CA LEU A 716 4.67 -30.79 -14.70
C LEU A 716 3.26 -30.37 -15.17
N GLY A 717 3.16 -29.71 -16.33
CA GLY A 717 1.90 -29.15 -16.83
C GLY A 717 1.63 -27.68 -16.47
N TYR A 718 2.43 -27.04 -15.62
CA TYR A 718 2.18 -25.68 -15.09
C TYR A 718 3.22 -24.65 -15.58
N GLY A 719 2.93 -23.35 -15.43
CA GLY A 719 3.90 -22.24 -15.56
C GLY A 719 4.77 -22.24 -16.83
N GLU A 720 6.09 -22.19 -16.69
CA GLU A 720 7.04 -22.44 -17.81
C GLU A 720 7.59 -23.89 -17.85
N THR A 721 7.21 -24.76 -16.92
CA THR A 721 7.53 -26.20 -16.98
C THR A 721 6.84 -26.87 -18.16
N ASP A 722 7.48 -27.90 -18.74
CA ASP A 722 6.98 -28.64 -19.90
C ASP A 722 5.57 -29.22 -19.67
N LYS A 723 4.81 -29.29 -20.76
CA LYS A 723 3.37 -29.63 -20.76
C LYS A 723 3.11 -30.82 -21.67
N PRO A 724 3.60 -32.03 -21.33
CA PRO A 724 3.38 -33.22 -22.15
C PRO A 724 1.89 -33.49 -22.33
N THR A 725 1.51 -33.98 -23.50
CA THR A 725 0.11 -34.33 -23.82
C THR A 725 -0.25 -35.75 -23.39
N SER A 726 0.73 -36.62 -23.11
CA SER A 726 0.49 -37.98 -22.66
C SER A 726 0.23 -38.04 -21.16
N VAL A 727 -0.93 -38.59 -20.77
CA VAL A 727 -1.29 -38.84 -19.37
C VAL A 727 -0.25 -39.72 -18.66
N SER A 728 0.45 -40.61 -19.39
CA SER A 728 1.48 -41.49 -18.83
C SER A 728 2.81 -40.81 -18.47
N ASP A 729 3.00 -39.53 -18.85
CA ASP A 729 4.14 -38.73 -18.39
C ASP A 729 3.92 -38.18 -16.97
N TYR A 730 2.66 -37.95 -16.57
CA TYR A 730 2.27 -37.44 -15.24
C TYR A 730 2.25 -38.54 -14.17
N ARG A 731 3.00 -39.64 -14.36
CA ARG A 731 3.12 -40.71 -13.36
C ARG A 731 4.00 -40.26 -12.21
N GLY A 732 3.52 -40.46 -11.00
CA GLY A 732 4.13 -39.98 -9.75
C GLY A 732 5.58 -40.42 -9.56
N LYS A 733 5.92 -41.65 -9.96
CA LYS A 733 7.28 -42.19 -9.95
C LYS A 733 8.22 -41.46 -10.91
N LYS A 734 7.73 -41.09 -12.11
CA LYS A 734 8.48 -40.29 -13.10
C LYS A 734 8.69 -38.87 -12.57
N MET A 735 7.63 -38.20 -12.13
CA MET A 735 7.72 -36.83 -11.60
C MET A 735 8.58 -36.76 -10.33
N ALA A 736 8.58 -37.78 -9.47
CA ALA A 736 9.50 -37.87 -8.33
C ALA A 736 10.98 -38.01 -8.76
N SER A 737 11.27 -38.76 -9.84
CA SER A 737 12.61 -38.81 -10.44
C SER A 737 13.03 -37.44 -10.99
N GLU A 738 12.13 -36.73 -11.68
CA GLU A 738 12.40 -35.40 -12.22
C GLU A 738 12.70 -34.36 -11.11
N ILE A 739 11.95 -34.40 -10.00
CA ILE A 739 12.26 -33.57 -8.83
C ILE A 739 13.60 -33.97 -8.19
N ASN A 740 13.94 -35.26 -8.15
CA ASN A 740 15.26 -35.69 -7.70
C ASN A 740 16.39 -35.22 -8.64
N GLU A 741 16.19 -35.28 -9.96
CA GLU A 741 17.13 -34.76 -10.97
C GLU A 741 17.33 -33.24 -10.83
N LEU A 742 16.27 -32.49 -10.50
CA LEU A 742 16.34 -31.05 -10.20
C LEU A 742 17.11 -30.76 -8.89
N LEU A 743 16.93 -31.58 -7.85
CA LEU A 743 17.72 -31.50 -6.61
C LEU A 743 19.20 -31.84 -6.86
N GLU A 744 19.50 -32.81 -7.72
CA GLU A 744 20.86 -33.16 -8.11
C GLU A 744 21.52 -32.06 -8.97
N TYR A 745 20.79 -31.45 -9.91
CA TYR A 745 21.24 -30.30 -10.70
C TYR A 745 21.62 -29.11 -9.81
N THR A 746 20.75 -28.79 -8.84
CA THR A 746 20.99 -27.74 -7.82
C THR A 746 21.97 -28.15 -6.71
N LYS A 747 22.48 -29.39 -6.74
CA LYS A 747 23.47 -29.98 -5.82
C LYS A 747 22.99 -30.07 -4.37
N LEU A 748 21.67 -30.21 -4.17
CA LEU A 748 21.00 -30.31 -2.88
C LEU A 748 20.87 -31.78 -2.45
N SER A 749 21.74 -32.21 -1.53
CA SER A 749 21.75 -33.61 -1.04
C SER A 749 20.63 -33.94 -0.06
N LYS A 750 20.20 -32.97 0.76
CA LYS A 750 19.05 -33.08 1.68
C LYS A 750 18.30 -31.76 1.83
N ILE A 751 16.97 -31.84 1.89
CA ILE A 751 16.05 -30.69 1.98
C ILE A 751 14.91 -30.93 2.99
N HIS A 752 14.22 -29.88 3.41
CA HIS A 752 12.89 -30.01 4.04
C HIS A 752 11.82 -29.99 2.93
N GLY A 753 10.99 -31.03 2.85
CA GLY A 753 9.84 -31.03 1.94
C GLY A 753 8.65 -30.29 2.53
N VAL A 754 8.04 -29.40 1.76
CA VAL A 754 6.78 -28.71 2.09
C VAL A 754 5.88 -28.76 0.87
N ALA A 755 4.62 -29.14 1.07
CA ALA A 755 3.70 -29.35 -0.05
C ALA A 755 2.25 -28.98 0.28
N HIS A 756 1.51 -28.61 -0.77
CA HIS A 756 0.08 -28.32 -0.74
C HIS A 756 -0.64 -29.15 -1.81
N ASP A 757 -1.83 -29.68 -1.47
CA ASP A 757 -2.74 -30.36 -2.41
C ASP A 757 -2.05 -31.43 -3.30
N TRP A 758 -2.03 -31.35 -4.63
CA TRP A 758 -1.35 -32.33 -5.50
C TRP A 758 0.17 -32.40 -5.29
N GLY A 759 0.79 -31.30 -4.85
CA GLY A 759 2.16 -31.32 -4.37
C GLY A 759 2.36 -32.28 -3.20
N SER A 760 1.32 -32.55 -2.41
CA SER A 760 1.34 -33.52 -1.29
C SER A 760 1.42 -34.96 -1.80
N PHE A 761 0.77 -35.27 -2.93
CA PHE A 761 0.97 -36.54 -3.63
C PHE A 761 2.41 -36.63 -4.17
N LEU A 762 2.93 -35.56 -4.77
CA LEU A 762 4.32 -35.52 -5.26
C LEU A 762 5.36 -35.67 -4.14
N LEU A 763 5.16 -35.01 -2.99
CA LEU A 763 5.99 -35.19 -1.80
C LEU A 763 5.87 -36.60 -1.22
N SER A 764 4.69 -37.23 -1.33
CA SER A 764 4.51 -38.63 -0.93
C SER A 764 5.34 -39.56 -1.82
N TRP A 765 5.28 -39.41 -3.15
CA TRP A 765 6.11 -40.20 -4.07
C TRP A 765 7.62 -39.93 -3.89
N LEU A 766 8.02 -38.67 -3.71
CA LEU A 766 9.41 -38.31 -3.41
C LEU A 766 9.90 -38.96 -2.10
N ALA A 767 9.07 -38.98 -1.05
CA ALA A 767 9.40 -39.64 0.20
C ALA A 767 9.40 -41.18 0.12
N ASN A 768 8.58 -41.75 -0.75
CA ASN A 768 8.49 -43.20 -0.94
C ASN A 768 9.66 -43.76 -1.77
N TYR A 769 10.12 -43.01 -2.78
CA TYR A 769 11.19 -43.43 -3.70
C TYR A 769 12.59 -42.89 -3.35
N TYR A 770 12.69 -41.69 -2.74
CA TYR A 770 13.96 -41.00 -2.41
C TYR A 770 13.98 -40.48 -0.95
N PRO A 771 13.63 -41.31 0.07
CA PRO A 771 13.50 -40.87 1.46
C PRO A 771 14.77 -40.24 2.04
N GLU A 772 15.95 -40.60 1.54
CA GLU A 772 17.24 -40.08 2.00
C GLU A 772 17.45 -38.59 1.66
N ARG A 773 16.71 -38.05 0.68
CA ARG A 773 16.69 -36.61 0.34
C ARG A 773 15.96 -35.76 1.38
N LEU A 774 15.15 -36.34 2.26
CA LEU A 774 14.27 -35.59 3.16
C LEU A 774 14.83 -35.50 4.60
N LEU A 775 14.91 -34.28 5.12
CA LEU A 775 15.13 -33.98 6.54
C LEU A 775 13.81 -34.06 7.32
N SER A 776 12.70 -33.70 6.68
CA SER A 776 11.33 -33.80 7.16
C SER A 776 10.33 -33.58 6.02
N SER A 777 9.09 -34.04 6.19
CA SER A 777 7.99 -33.78 5.25
C SER A 777 6.89 -32.93 5.91
N SER A 778 6.37 -31.94 5.20
CA SER A 778 5.32 -31.04 5.70
C SER A 778 4.18 -30.98 4.69
N PHE A 779 2.97 -31.33 5.11
CA PHE A 779 1.79 -31.46 4.27
C PHE A 779 0.74 -30.41 4.65
N LEU A 780 0.22 -29.66 3.67
CA LEU A 780 -0.79 -28.61 3.86
C LEU A 780 -2.08 -28.99 3.13
N ALA A 781 -3.21 -28.91 3.85
CA ALA A 781 -4.55 -29.33 3.44
C ALA A 781 -4.69 -30.84 3.15
N THR A 782 -3.93 -31.38 2.20
CA THR A 782 -3.95 -32.79 1.79
C THR A 782 -2.89 -33.59 2.54
N SER A 783 -3.26 -34.75 3.09
CA SER A 783 -2.37 -35.63 3.86
C SER A 783 -1.42 -36.47 2.99
N TYR A 784 -0.46 -37.15 3.61
CA TYR A 784 0.38 -38.15 2.94
C TYR A 784 -0.44 -39.24 2.23
N ARG A 785 0.01 -39.63 1.03
CA ARG A 785 -0.54 -40.72 0.22
C ARG A 785 0.34 -41.96 0.35
N ALA A 786 -0.12 -42.95 1.11
CA ALA A 786 0.49 -44.28 1.13
C ALA A 786 0.37 -44.95 -0.25
N PRO A 787 1.41 -45.68 -0.71
CA PRO A 787 1.46 -46.36 -2.01
C PRO A 787 0.63 -47.66 -2.01
N GLY A 788 0.41 -48.21 -3.21
CA GLY A 788 -0.26 -49.50 -3.41
C GLY A 788 -1.78 -49.42 -3.23
N GLN A 789 -2.38 -48.26 -3.52
CA GLN A 789 -3.82 -48.02 -3.33
C GLN A 789 -4.45 -47.31 -4.55
N SER A 790 -5.43 -47.97 -5.16
CA SER A 790 -6.22 -47.43 -6.28
C SER A 790 -6.89 -46.08 -5.94
N MET A 791 -7.02 -45.22 -6.95
CA MET A 791 -7.76 -43.95 -6.88
C MET A 791 -9.16 -44.07 -7.51
N ASN A 792 -9.88 -45.16 -7.19
CA ASN A 792 -11.26 -45.38 -7.60
C ASN A 792 -12.23 -44.34 -6.99
N VAL A 793 -12.38 -43.21 -7.67
CA VAL A 793 -13.19 -42.05 -7.24
C VAL A 793 -14.64 -42.42 -6.93
N ASP A 794 -15.25 -43.37 -7.62
CA ASP A 794 -16.64 -43.79 -7.37
C ASP A 794 -16.79 -44.50 -6.01
N THR A 795 -15.83 -45.36 -5.66
CA THR A 795 -15.78 -46.03 -4.36
C THR A 795 -15.49 -45.04 -3.23
N PHE A 796 -14.54 -44.12 -3.44
CA PHE A 796 -14.26 -43.04 -2.49
C PHE A 796 -15.49 -42.13 -2.28
N ASN A 797 -16.18 -41.72 -3.35
CA ASN A 797 -17.36 -40.87 -3.28
C ASN A 797 -18.54 -41.56 -2.56
N ALA A 798 -18.77 -42.85 -2.82
CA ALA A 798 -19.79 -43.62 -2.10
C ALA A 798 -19.49 -43.69 -0.59
N PHE A 799 -18.21 -43.92 -0.23
CA PHE A 799 -17.76 -43.97 1.16
C PHE A 799 -17.83 -42.60 1.86
N THR A 800 -17.34 -41.53 1.23
CA THR A 800 -17.40 -40.18 1.83
C THR A 800 -18.84 -39.69 1.93
N LYS A 801 -19.72 -40.01 0.96
CA LYS A 801 -21.15 -39.69 1.06
C LYS A 801 -21.81 -40.39 2.25
N GLN A 802 -21.44 -41.64 2.52
CA GLN A 802 -21.92 -42.37 3.71
C GLN A 802 -21.38 -41.80 5.03
N LYS A 803 -20.14 -41.30 5.06
CA LYS A 803 -19.45 -40.87 6.29
C LYS A 803 -19.58 -39.38 6.63
N LEU A 804 -19.63 -38.53 5.61
CA LEU A 804 -19.60 -37.06 5.70
C LEU A 804 -20.87 -36.40 5.16
N GLY A 805 -21.74 -37.15 4.46
CA GLY A 805 -22.98 -36.66 3.86
C GLY A 805 -22.85 -36.13 2.42
N TYR A 806 -21.62 -36.05 1.88
CA TYR A 806 -21.33 -35.58 0.52
C TYR A 806 -20.24 -36.40 -0.17
N GLU A 807 -20.33 -36.58 -1.49
CA GLU A 807 -19.21 -37.03 -2.32
C GLU A 807 -18.06 -36.02 -2.23
N MET A 808 -16.82 -36.47 -2.01
CA MET A 808 -15.67 -35.59 -1.79
C MET A 808 -14.96 -35.18 -3.10
N TYR A 809 -14.91 -36.10 -4.06
CA TYR A 809 -14.13 -36.01 -5.29
C TYR A 809 -15.01 -36.07 -6.55
N GLY A 810 -16.28 -35.68 -6.48
CA GLY A 810 -17.19 -35.63 -7.63
C GLY A 810 -16.72 -34.71 -8.76
N TYR A 811 -15.94 -33.67 -8.44
CA TYR A 811 -15.28 -32.81 -9.43
C TYR A 811 -14.22 -33.52 -10.28
N TRP A 812 -13.60 -34.60 -9.78
CA TRP A 812 -12.59 -35.36 -10.52
C TRP A 812 -13.20 -35.97 -11.79
N LYS A 813 -14.47 -36.37 -11.76
CA LYS A 813 -15.24 -36.88 -12.91
C LYS A 813 -15.51 -35.83 -13.99
N LEU A 814 -15.36 -34.54 -13.70
CA LEU A 814 -15.25 -33.53 -14.75
C LEU A 814 -13.81 -33.48 -15.26
N LEU A 815 -12.82 -33.27 -14.38
CA LEU A 815 -11.42 -33.04 -14.75
C LEU A 815 -10.72 -34.23 -15.45
N GLU A 816 -11.28 -35.44 -15.33
CA GLU A 816 -10.86 -36.63 -16.09
C GLU A 816 -11.15 -36.52 -17.60
N ARG A 817 -12.18 -35.76 -18.00
CA ARG A 817 -12.69 -35.76 -19.39
C ARG A 817 -11.81 -34.95 -20.35
N GLU A 818 -11.82 -35.34 -21.62
CA GLU A 818 -11.12 -34.61 -22.68
C GLU A 818 -11.76 -33.24 -23.00
N ASP A 819 -13.07 -33.05 -22.78
CA ASP A 819 -13.75 -31.76 -22.95
C ASP A 819 -13.63 -30.82 -21.73
N ALA A 820 -13.07 -31.29 -20.61
CA ALA A 820 -12.99 -30.55 -19.36
C ALA A 820 -12.17 -29.25 -19.47
N ALA A 821 -11.04 -29.31 -20.18
CA ALA A 821 -10.18 -28.16 -20.43
C ALA A 821 -10.92 -27.04 -21.17
N GLN A 822 -11.72 -27.41 -22.18
CA GLN A 822 -12.54 -26.47 -22.96
C GLN A 822 -13.67 -25.89 -22.10
N ILE A 823 -14.39 -26.73 -21.34
CA ILE A 823 -15.46 -26.29 -20.42
C ILE A 823 -14.93 -25.29 -19.38
N VAL A 824 -13.76 -25.56 -18.79
CA VAL A 824 -13.13 -24.65 -17.82
C VAL A 824 -12.67 -23.36 -18.49
N LYS A 825 -12.14 -23.42 -19.72
CA LYS A 825 -11.69 -22.24 -20.47
C LYS A 825 -12.84 -21.31 -20.89
N ASP A 826 -13.95 -21.89 -21.34
CA ASP A 826 -15.16 -21.14 -21.74
C ASP A 826 -15.86 -20.46 -20.54
N HIS A 827 -15.71 -21.03 -19.34
CA HIS A 827 -16.36 -20.57 -18.10
C HIS A 827 -15.36 -20.17 -16.99
N ILE A 828 -14.18 -19.65 -17.37
CA ILE A 828 -13.03 -19.54 -16.46
C ILE A 828 -13.26 -18.65 -15.23
N ASP A 829 -13.99 -17.54 -15.38
CA ASP A 829 -14.33 -16.65 -14.26
C ASP A 829 -15.22 -17.36 -13.22
N SER A 830 -16.12 -18.24 -13.68
CA SER A 830 -16.99 -19.06 -12.83
C SER A 830 -16.16 -20.08 -12.04
N PHE A 831 -15.33 -20.85 -12.75
CA PHE A 831 -14.42 -21.85 -12.17
C PHE A 831 -13.49 -21.26 -11.10
N LEU A 832 -12.78 -20.18 -11.43
CA LEU A 832 -11.85 -19.54 -10.49
C LEU A 832 -12.57 -18.86 -9.31
N SER A 833 -13.80 -18.34 -9.49
CA SER A 833 -14.57 -17.77 -8.38
C SER A 833 -14.94 -18.82 -7.33
N LEU A 834 -15.30 -20.03 -7.77
CA LEU A 834 -15.62 -21.15 -6.89
C LEU A 834 -14.38 -21.65 -6.13
N LEU A 835 -13.25 -21.80 -6.82
CA LEU A 835 -12.01 -22.29 -6.21
C LEU A 835 -11.45 -21.31 -5.18
N TYR A 836 -11.37 -20.02 -5.51
CA TYR A 836 -10.85 -19.00 -4.61
C TYR A 836 -11.93 -18.33 -3.75
N THR A 837 -12.98 -19.05 -3.36
CA THR A 837 -14.12 -18.49 -2.62
C THR A 837 -13.80 -18.07 -1.18
N GLU A 838 -14.57 -17.12 -0.64
CA GLU A 838 -14.58 -16.78 0.79
C GLU A 838 -15.41 -17.76 1.64
N GLU A 839 -16.32 -18.54 1.03
CA GLU A 839 -17.30 -19.35 1.75
C GLU A 839 -17.10 -20.86 1.47
N TYR A 840 -16.16 -21.49 2.18
CA TYR A 840 -15.72 -22.87 1.90
C TYR A 840 -16.84 -23.94 2.03
N SER A 841 -17.92 -23.67 2.77
CA SER A 841 -19.09 -24.54 2.82
C SER A 841 -19.71 -24.82 1.45
N ILE A 842 -19.64 -23.86 0.50
CA ILE A 842 -20.25 -24.02 -0.82
C ILE A 842 -19.53 -25.07 -1.68
N TRP A 843 -18.28 -25.45 -1.36
CA TRP A 843 -17.62 -26.56 -2.03
C TRP A 843 -18.38 -27.88 -1.82
N ARG A 844 -19.08 -28.06 -0.68
CA ARG A 844 -19.95 -29.23 -0.42
C ARG A 844 -21.24 -29.23 -1.25
N GLU A 845 -21.59 -28.13 -1.91
CA GLU A 845 -22.77 -28.00 -2.78
C GLU A 845 -22.38 -27.94 -4.26
N TYR A 846 -21.30 -27.23 -4.62
CA TYR A 846 -20.97 -26.87 -6.01
C TYR A 846 -19.66 -27.43 -6.56
N LEU A 847 -18.79 -28.01 -5.72
CA LEU A 847 -17.52 -28.61 -6.19
C LEU A 847 -17.52 -30.13 -5.97
N ALA A 848 -17.63 -30.55 -4.71
CA ALA A 848 -17.44 -31.92 -4.27
C ALA A 848 -18.52 -32.91 -4.78
N PRO A 849 -19.82 -32.56 -4.86
CA PRO A 849 -20.84 -33.49 -5.36
C PRO A 849 -20.70 -33.84 -6.85
N LEU A 850 -21.13 -35.04 -7.23
CA LEU A 850 -21.01 -35.54 -8.61
C LEU A 850 -21.76 -34.64 -9.61
N GLY A 851 -21.04 -34.13 -10.61
CA GLY A 851 -21.59 -33.24 -11.65
C GLY A 851 -21.86 -31.79 -11.20
N ALA A 852 -21.71 -31.47 -9.91
CA ALA A 852 -22.01 -30.14 -9.39
C ALA A 852 -21.06 -29.07 -9.95
N LEU A 853 -19.77 -29.38 -10.11
CA LEU A 853 -18.81 -28.47 -10.74
C LEU A 853 -19.21 -28.12 -12.18
N GLU A 854 -19.61 -29.10 -12.98
CA GLU A 854 -20.02 -28.86 -14.38
C GLU A 854 -21.28 -27.99 -14.45
N ALA A 855 -22.27 -28.26 -13.59
CA ALA A 855 -23.48 -27.46 -13.48
C ALA A 855 -23.19 -26.03 -13.00
N PHE A 856 -22.24 -25.85 -12.08
CA PHE A 856 -21.84 -24.53 -11.59
C PHE A 856 -21.10 -23.73 -12.67
N VAL A 857 -20.05 -24.27 -13.30
CA VAL A 857 -19.27 -23.52 -14.29
C VAL A 857 -20.12 -23.12 -15.48
N LYS A 858 -20.91 -24.06 -16.04
CA LYS A 858 -21.82 -23.82 -17.18
C LYS A 858 -23.02 -22.91 -16.86
N SER A 859 -23.17 -22.47 -15.61
CA SER A 859 -24.18 -21.47 -15.22
C SER A 859 -23.64 -20.03 -15.15
N ASP A 860 -22.33 -19.83 -15.37
CA ASP A 860 -21.62 -18.55 -15.21
C ASP A 860 -21.86 -17.86 -13.84
N LYS A 861 -22.18 -18.66 -12.82
CA LYS A 861 -22.43 -18.19 -11.46
C LYS A 861 -21.13 -17.76 -10.79
N LEU A 862 -20.99 -16.46 -10.56
CA LEU A 862 -19.91 -15.93 -9.74
C LEU A 862 -20.27 -15.97 -8.25
N VAL A 863 -19.38 -16.55 -7.44
CA VAL A 863 -19.43 -16.47 -5.97
C VAL A 863 -18.38 -15.47 -5.46
N LYS A 864 -18.48 -15.06 -4.19
CA LYS A 864 -17.54 -14.08 -3.64
C LYS A 864 -16.15 -14.71 -3.46
N ARG A 865 -15.15 -14.14 -4.13
CA ARG A 865 -13.74 -14.49 -3.94
C ARG A 865 -13.24 -14.04 -2.56
N GLY A 866 -12.39 -14.85 -1.94
CA GLY A 866 -11.77 -14.56 -0.66
C GLY A 866 -10.82 -13.37 -0.72
N SER A 867 -10.73 -12.61 0.38
CA SER A 867 -9.88 -11.41 0.48
C SER A 867 -8.38 -11.68 0.49
N TYR A 868 -7.98 -12.95 0.51
CA TYR A 868 -6.59 -13.43 0.41
C TYR A 868 -6.11 -13.60 -1.05
N VAL A 869 -6.95 -13.29 -2.05
CA VAL A 869 -6.55 -13.16 -3.46
C VAL A 869 -7.08 -11.85 -4.03
N SER A 870 -6.19 -10.91 -4.33
CA SER A 870 -6.50 -9.67 -5.05
C SER A 870 -6.79 -9.90 -6.55
N ASP A 871 -7.30 -8.88 -7.24
CA ASP A 871 -7.55 -8.99 -8.69
C ASP A 871 -6.24 -9.09 -9.49
N ASP A 872 -5.17 -8.43 -9.02
CA ASP A 872 -3.83 -8.49 -9.64
C ASP A 872 -3.17 -9.87 -9.44
N GLU A 873 -3.37 -10.51 -8.28
CA GLU A 873 -2.91 -11.88 -8.02
C GLU A 873 -3.70 -12.90 -8.85
N LEU A 874 -5.01 -12.70 -9.04
CA LEU A 874 -5.81 -13.56 -9.92
C LEU A 874 -5.43 -13.36 -11.41
N ALA A 875 -5.14 -12.13 -11.84
CA ALA A 875 -4.61 -11.86 -13.18
C ALA A 875 -3.22 -12.48 -13.37
N THR A 876 -2.37 -12.46 -12.34
CA THR A 876 -1.07 -13.13 -12.34
C THR A 876 -1.22 -14.65 -12.45
N HIS A 877 -2.12 -15.26 -11.68
CA HIS A 877 -2.46 -16.68 -11.77
C HIS A 877 -2.91 -17.06 -13.19
N ARG A 878 -3.87 -16.32 -13.76
CA ARG A 878 -4.35 -16.53 -15.13
C ARG A 878 -3.25 -16.38 -16.19
N LYS A 879 -2.31 -15.44 -16.00
CA LYS A 879 -1.13 -15.29 -16.86
C LYS A 879 -0.21 -16.51 -16.79
N ILE A 880 0.05 -17.05 -15.59
CA ILE A 880 0.90 -18.24 -15.38
C ILE A 880 0.33 -19.48 -16.06
N PHE A 881 -1.00 -19.62 -16.11
CA PHE A 881 -1.68 -20.69 -16.86
C PHE A 881 -1.96 -20.34 -18.33
N ASN A 882 -1.80 -19.08 -18.75
CA ASN A 882 -2.27 -18.57 -20.06
C ASN A 882 -3.76 -18.91 -20.34
N ASP A 883 -4.59 -18.93 -19.29
CA ASP A 883 -5.96 -19.48 -19.26
C ASP A 883 -6.11 -20.88 -19.91
N ASP A 884 -5.07 -21.72 -19.84
CA ASP A 884 -5.10 -23.14 -20.21
C ASP A 884 -4.72 -24.03 -19.02
N TYR A 885 -5.74 -24.60 -18.40
CA TYR A 885 -5.62 -25.51 -17.27
C TYR A 885 -5.60 -26.99 -17.71
N GLY A 886 -5.72 -27.27 -19.01
CA GLY A 886 -5.84 -28.62 -19.55
C GLY A 886 -4.66 -29.55 -19.25
N PRO A 887 -3.39 -29.13 -19.47
CA PRO A 887 -2.22 -29.96 -19.15
C PRO A 887 -2.15 -30.32 -17.66
N ALA A 888 -2.52 -29.40 -16.77
CA ALA A 888 -2.59 -29.63 -15.33
C ALA A 888 -3.69 -30.62 -14.92
N MET A 889 -4.75 -30.80 -15.73
CA MET A 889 -5.77 -31.83 -15.47
C MET A 889 -5.26 -33.27 -15.68
N ASN A 890 -4.14 -33.47 -16.40
CA ASN A 890 -3.58 -34.81 -16.60
C ASN A 890 -3.16 -35.51 -15.29
N TRP A 891 -2.92 -34.76 -14.20
CA TRP A 891 -2.72 -35.31 -12.86
C TRP A 891 -3.92 -36.14 -12.39
N TYR A 892 -5.14 -35.63 -12.59
CA TYR A 892 -6.39 -36.32 -12.28
C TYR A 892 -6.55 -37.56 -13.17
N LYS A 893 -6.37 -37.40 -14.49
CA LYS A 893 -6.45 -38.52 -15.46
C LYS A 893 -5.48 -39.65 -15.11
N CYS A 894 -4.24 -39.33 -14.76
CA CYS A 894 -3.19 -40.31 -14.47
C CYS A 894 -3.48 -41.10 -13.18
N ALA A 895 -4.02 -40.42 -12.17
CA ALA A 895 -4.49 -41.07 -10.95
C ALA A 895 -5.72 -41.96 -11.20
N MET A 896 -6.75 -41.46 -11.88
CA MET A 896 -8.01 -42.20 -12.09
C MET A 896 -7.88 -43.41 -13.02
N GLN A 897 -6.88 -43.40 -13.92
CA GLN A 897 -6.52 -44.55 -14.76
C GLN A 897 -5.64 -45.59 -14.01
N ASP A 898 -5.39 -45.39 -12.71
CA ASP A 898 -4.52 -46.21 -11.86
C ASP A 898 -3.13 -46.47 -12.49
N LEU A 899 -2.56 -45.47 -13.18
CA LEU A 899 -1.23 -45.58 -13.78
C LEU A 899 -0.13 -45.56 -12.70
N ASN A 900 -0.35 -44.82 -11.62
CA ASN A 900 0.54 -44.77 -10.45
C ASN A 900 0.53 -46.09 -9.67
N LEU A 901 -0.63 -46.75 -9.56
CA LEU A 901 -0.76 -48.03 -8.85
C LEU A 901 0.15 -49.09 -9.48
N ARG A 902 0.23 -49.17 -10.81
CA ARG A 902 1.08 -50.14 -11.53
C ARG A 902 2.57 -49.91 -11.23
N ASP A 903 3.00 -48.65 -11.30
CA ASP A 903 4.37 -48.22 -10.98
C ASP A 903 4.77 -48.54 -9.51
N GLU A 904 3.80 -48.54 -8.60
CA GLU A 904 3.92 -48.86 -7.17
C GLU A 904 3.81 -50.37 -6.89
N GLU A 905 2.97 -51.13 -7.59
CA GLU A 905 2.86 -52.59 -7.52
C GLU A 905 4.13 -53.28 -8.01
N ASP A 906 4.78 -52.74 -9.04
CA ASP A 906 6.08 -53.20 -9.53
C ASP A 906 7.21 -52.86 -8.55
N ALA A 907 7.25 -51.62 -8.05
CA ALA A 907 8.38 -51.13 -7.24
C ALA A 907 8.30 -51.46 -5.74
N LYS A 908 7.08 -51.67 -5.22
CA LYS A 908 6.78 -52.00 -3.81
C LYS A 908 7.51 -51.11 -2.79
N PRO A 909 7.40 -49.77 -2.91
CA PRO A 909 8.05 -48.86 -1.98
C PRO A 909 7.49 -49.02 -0.55
N ASP A 910 8.33 -48.70 0.44
CA ASP A 910 7.99 -48.73 1.86
C ASP A 910 6.86 -47.71 2.15
N PRO A 911 5.68 -48.13 2.62
CA PRO A 911 4.56 -47.21 2.87
C PRO A 911 4.74 -46.36 4.14
N LYS A 912 5.87 -46.48 4.87
CA LYS A 912 6.12 -45.72 6.09
C LYS A 912 7.05 -44.53 5.83
N LEU A 913 6.60 -43.34 6.21
CA LEU A 913 7.43 -42.14 6.14
C LEU A 913 8.59 -42.19 7.15
N LYS A 914 9.76 -41.76 6.69
CA LYS A 914 11.00 -41.68 7.47
C LYS A 914 11.23 -40.23 7.92
N GLY A 915 11.80 -40.06 9.11
CA GLY A 915 12.04 -38.75 9.71
C GLY A 915 10.82 -38.13 10.40
N PRO A 916 10.90 -36.84 10.81
CA PRO A 916 9.79 -36.08 11.36
C PRO A 916 8.82 -35.62 10.28
N VAL A 917 7.52 -35.57 10.60
CA VAL A 917 6.48 -35.17 9.66
C VAL A 917 5.51 -34.18 10.31
N LEU A 918 5.09 -33.16 9.55
CA LEU A 918 4.10 -32.17 9.94
C LEU A 918 2.86 -32.26 9.04
N MET A 919 1.67 -32.20 9.63
CA MET A 919 0.40 -32.00 8.94
C MET A 919 -0.23 -30.67 9.38
N ILE A 920 -0.52 -29.79 8.43
CA ILE A 920 -1.26 -28.54 8.63
C ILE A 920 -2.67 -28.72 8.05
N VAL A 921 -3.66 -28.75 8.94
CA VAL A 921 -5.07 -29.05 8.63
C VAL A 921 -5.86 -27.76 8.38
N ALA A 922 -6.66 -27.76 7.32
CA ALA A 922 -7.55 -26.66 6.97
C ALA A 922 -8.99 -26.96 7.43
N ARG A 923 -9.39 -26.49 8.62
CA ARG A 923 -10.64 -26.94 9.26
C ARG A 923 -11.93 -26.71 8.45
N GLU A 924 -11.96 -25.69 7.60
CA GLU A 924 -13.13 -25.37 6.79
C GLU A 924 -13.05 -25.94 5.36
N ASP A 925 -11.92 -26.55 4.97
CA ASP A 925 -11.78 -27.28 3.70
C ASP A 925 -12.54 -28.62 3.76
N PRO A 926 -13.52 -28.89 2.88
CA PRO A 926 -14.20 -30.17 2.80
C PRO A 926 -13.31 -31.37 2.44
N LEU A 927 -12.09 -31.13 1.96
CA LEU A 927 -11.09 -32.15 1.64
C LEU A 927 -10.14 -32.43 2.82
N SER A 928 -9.74 -31.41 3.59
CA SER A 928 -8.81 -31.52 4.74
C SER A 928 -9.50 -32.05 6.01
N ASN A 929 -9.87 -33.33 5.99
CA ASN A 929 -10.77 -33.94 6.96
C ASN A 929 -10.07 -34.96 7.89
N ALA A 930 -10.68 -35.19 9.06
CA ALA A 930 -10.15 -36.08 10.10
C ALA A 930 -9.83 -37.50 9.61
N MET A 931 -10.62 -38.09 8.70
CA MET A 931 -10.42 -39.47 8.25
C MET A 931 -9.11 -39.64 7.48
N ALA A 932 -8.71 -38.63 6.71
CA ALA A 932 -7.43 -38.62 5.99
C ALA A 932 -6.23 -38.47 6.95
N ILE A 933 -6.38 -37.62 7.98
CA ILE A 933 -5.37 -37.39 9.03
C ILE A 933 -5.23 -38.62 9.95
N ASP A 934 -6.32 -39.34 10.21
CA ASP A 934 -6.30 -40.59 10.97
C ASP A 934 -5.64 -41.73 10.19
N ALA A 935 -5.97 -41.90 8.90
CA ALA A 935 -5.30 -42.87 8.03
C ALA A 935 -3.79 -42.62 7.91
N MET A 936 -3.36 -41.35 7.90
CA MET A 936 -1.94 -40.98 7.89
C MET A 936 -1.17 -41.49 9.14
N LYS A 937 -1.83 -41.68 10.29
CA LYS A 937 -1.16 -42.13 11.53
C LYS A 937 -0.67 -43.58 11.46
N GLU A 938 -1.26 -44.42 10.61
CA GLU A 938 -0.80 -45.81 10.42
C GLU A 938 0.61 -45.90 9.79
N TYR A 939 0.99 -44.85 9.04
CA TYR A 939 2.19 -44.78 8.23
C TYR A 939 3.28 -43.86 8.79
N VAL A 940 2.96 -43.05 9.81
CA VAL A 940 3.81 -41.93 10.25
C VAL A 940 4.03 -41.94 11.77
N ALA A 941 5.20 -42.45 12.20
CA ALA A 941 5.53 -42.58 13.62
C ALA A 941 5.85 -41.25 14.33
N ASN A 942 6.27 -40.21 13.59
CA ASN A 942 6.69 -38.91 14.13
C ASN A 942 5.83 -37.75 13.59
N LEU A 943 4.50 -37.89 13.69
CA LEU A 943 3.54 -36.91 13.19
C LEU A 943 3.27 -35.78 14.21
N GLU A 944 3.59 -34.55 13.83
CA GLU A 944 3.06 -33.34 14.45
C GLU A 944 1.83 -32.86 13.65
N VAL A 945 0.73 -32.52 14.32
CA VAL A 945 -0.51 -32.01 13.67
C VAL A 945 -0.82 -30.63 14.21
N VAL A 946 -1.05 -29.68 13.30
CA VAL A 946 -1.46 -28.30 13.60
C VAL A 946 -2.70 -27.98 12.79
N GLU A 947 -3.68 -27.30 13.37
CA GLU A 947 -4.96 -27.03 12.73
C GLU A 947 -5.22 -25.52 12.65
N PHE A 948 -5.63 -25.03 11.48
CA PHE A 948 -6.00 -23.63 11.28
C PHE A 948 -7.49 -23.50 10.88
N PHE A 949 -8.11 -22.40 11.32
CA PHE A 949 -9.46 -22.03 10.92
C PHE A 949 -9.39 -21.28 9.58
N CYS A 950 -9.29 -22.06 8.51
CA CYS A 950 -9.01 -21.65 7.14
C CYS A 950 -9.65 -22.62 6.13
N GLY A 951 -9.77 -22.18 4.88
CA GLY A 951 -10.08 -23.06 3.76
C GLY A 951 -8.82 -23.70 3.15
N HIS A 952 -9.00 -24.27 1.96
CA HIS A 952 -8.00 -25.10 1.27
C HIS A 952 -6.65 -24.39 0.98
N TRP A 953 -6.66 -23.07 0.79
CA TRP A 953 -5.52 -22.28 0.30
C TRP A 953 -4.59 -21.78 1.41
N VAL A 954 -4.20 -22.68 2.31
CA VAL A 954 -3.60 -22.38 3.62
C VAL A 954 -2.36 -21.47 3.53
N GLN A 955 -1.48 -21.71 2.55
CA GLN A 955 -0.21 -20.99 2.37
C GLN A 955 -0.38 -19.49 2.04
N ILE A 956 -1.47 -19.11 1.37
CA ILE A 956 -1.81 -17.72 1.07
C ILE A 956 -2.80 -17.12 2.09
N GLU A 957 -3.78 -17.89 2.57
CA GLU A 957 -4.77 -17.40 3.53
C GLU A 957 -4.17 -17.16 4.93
N LYS A 958 -3.33 -18.09 5.41
CA LYS A 958 -2.70 -18.09 6.74
C LYS A 958 -1.18 -17.97 6.66
N MET A 959 -0.70 -17.14 5.73
CA MET A 959 0.72 -16.98 5.41
C MET A 959 1.65 -16.78 6.62
N LYS A 960 1.21 -16.08 7.68
CA LYS A 960 2.06 -15.80 8.86
C LYS A 960 2.13 -17.01 9.78
N GLU A 961 1.00 -17.68 9.98
CA GLU A 961 0.81 -18.84 10.83
C GLU A 961 1.52 -20.07 10.23
N VAL A 962 1.43 -20.26 8.91
CA VAL A 962 2.22 -21.23 8.14
C VAL A 962 3.72 -20.96 8.30
N ASN A 963 4.17 -19.72 8.08
CA ASN A 963 5.59 -19.36 8.21
C ASN A 963 6.14 -19.59 9.63
N ALA A 964 5.37 -19.25 10.67
CA ALA A 964 5.74 -19.48 12.06
C ALA A 964 5.81 -20.98 12.39
N THR A 965 4.82 -21.76 11.95
CA THR A 965 4.71 -23.20 12.23
C THR A 965 5.81 -24.00 11.54
N LEU A 966 6.04 -23.76 10.24
CA LEU A 966 7.13 -24.40 9.49
C LEU A 966 8.50 -24.07 10.10
N LYS A 967 8.75 -22.81 10.49
CA LYS A 967 10.00 -22.40 11.14
C LYS A 967 10.24 -23.11 12.47
N GLU A 968 9.21 -23.20 13.32
CA GLU A 968 9.28 -23.88 14.61
C GLU A 968 9.46 -25.40 14.44
N PHE A 969 8.79 -26.00 13.46
CA PHE A 969 8.98 -27.39 13.09
C PHE A 969 10.42 -27.66 12.61
N PHE A 970 10.98 -26.85 11.69
CA PHE A 970 12.37 -27.01 11.25
C PHE A 970 13.39 -26.81 12.37
N ARG A 971 13.11 -25.94 13.36
CA ARG A 971 13.92 -25.82 14.59
C ARG A 971 13.92 -27.15 15.37
N LYS A 972 12.75 -27.73 15.64
CA LYS A 972 12.60 -29.04 16.31
C LYS A 972 13.27 -30.18 15.53
N VAL A 973 13.27 -30.14 14.20
CA VAL A 973 13.96 -31.13 13.34
C VAL A 973 15.48 -30.99 13.51
N ARG A 974 16.01 -29.77 13.45
CA ARG A 974 17.45 -29.48 13.64
C ARG A 974 17.98 -29.82 15.03
N GLU A 975 17.11 -29.87 16.05
CA GLU A 975 17.48 -30.29 17.41
C GLU A 975 17.45 -31.81 17.63
N LYS A 976 17.11 -32.60 16.59
CA LYS A 976 17.08 -34.07 16.59
C LYS A 976 18.08 -34.72 15.62
N ILE A 977 18.93 -33.91 14.97
CA ILE A 977 19.92 -34.31 13.95
C ILE A 977 21.31 -33.88 14.42
#